data_AF-A0A1H3VRI8-F1
#
_entry.id   AF-A0A1H3VRI8-F1
#
_cell.length_a   1.000
_cell.length_b   1.000
_cell.length_c   1.000
_cell.angle_alpha   90.00
_cell.angle_beta   90.00
_cell.angle_gamma   90.00
#
_symmetry.space_group_name_H-M   'P 1'
#
loop_
_entity.id
_entity.type
_entity.pdbx_description
1 polymer ?
#
loop_
_entity_poly.entity_id
_entity_poly.type
_entity_poly.pdbx_seq_one_letter_code
_entity_poly.pdbx_strand_id
1 'polypeptide(L)'
;MIGELLPLVLVVVLALPILLSPVSERVSLLVSRLAVPIFGDYVERSSRRDWQQERLRSTHVGTTHRVFASRTLFLSGLAGAAGGILGVYVATWLVDLFSISREAIFAAVPPALSFLAGLTRLQDLTLLGLFVLFLFFGVTVGSVLGALTYWARWAYLDQLSNARASEIEATLPRTIAFVYALSRSGMPFPKVLQTLSRNEDIYGEAAREMGVAVRDMNTFSTDILTAIRRTADRTPSEGLAEFSDNLASVLGSGRNLSEFLRGQYERYQEEAEAQQEQYLELVSTLAEIYVTVLVAGPLFFITVLVVIGLVIEDTITLVRFIGYAGIPLASAGFVVYIDSLTQRDTMTDVSRDVASSMGRGSGALTASDGGVALEGENAERLAAYDQLRALRQWLNQPLRTVLEQPWVSFVVTAPLGVVWVFYRATPIPLGPSALQTLDGPVIEATLFAMGVFALFHEVHKRRIRAIERAVPDFLDRLASVNEAGMSIVESLRRIADTDLGGLEEEVDRTWQDVRWGADVSTALHRFAARTRVRMVAQSVTLITNAMSASGDLGPVLRIAANEAQETQRLRRERQQEMLTYILVIYISVLVFLGIIVALTVAFIPAVQQTAGGATGAVGGSAPGTGTGGSGVTSAFSGSSVNADAYNLLFFHMSAIQAVCSGLVAGKLAEGGVADGVKHAAGLLALTFVVFAFLL
;
A
#
# COMPACT_ATOMS: atom_id res chain seq x y z
N MET A 1 -43.16 -10.57 -16.39
CA MET A 1 -41.77 -11.01 -16.13
C MET A 1 -40.76 -10.36 -17.07
N ILE A 2 -40.88 -10.38 -18.41
CA ILE A 2 -39.89 -9.70 -19.30
C ILE A 2 -40.01 -8.15 -19.26
N GLY A 3 -41.23 -7.61 -19.10
CA GLY A 3 -41.48 -6.16 -19.04
C GLY A 3 -40.94 -5.45 -17.79
N GLU A 4 -40.79 -6.15 -16.66
CA GLU A 4 -40.29 -5.58 -15.40
C GLU A 4 -38.77 -5.44 -15.35
N LEU A 5 -38.06 -6.18 -16.20
CA LEU A 5 -36.58 -6.18 -16.29
C LEU A 5 -36.04 -5.16 -17.30
N LEU A 6 -36.86 -4.67 -18.23
CA LEU A 6 -36.44 -3.73 -19.29
C LEU A 6 -35.86 -2.41 -18.74
N PRO A 7 -36.43 -1.77 -17.70
CA PRO A 7 -35.84 -0.56 -17.11
C PRO A 7 -34.54 -0.86 -16.34
N LEU A 8 -34.39 -2.06 -15.77
CA LEU A 8 -33.16 -2.49 -15.10
C LEU A 8 -32.04 -2.76 -16.10
N VAL A 9 -32.36 -3.35 -17.26
CA VAL A 9 -31.42 -3.47 -18.40
C VAL A 9 -31.00 -2.08 -18.89
N LEU A 10 -31.92 -1.11 -18.97
CA LEU A 10 -31.61 0.28 -19.32
C LEU A 10 -30.64 0.92 -18.32
N VAL A 11 -30.81 0.69 -17.01
CA VAL A 11 -29.88 1.14 -15.97
C VAL A 11 -28.49 0.54 -16.19
N VAL A 12 -28.41 -0.77 -16.44
CA VAL A 12 -27.13 -1.45 -16.71
C VAL A 12 -26.45 -0.86 -17.94
N VAL A 13 -27.20 -0.61 -19.01
CA VAL A 13 -26.69 0.02 -20.24
C VAL A 13 -26.23 1.46 -20.00
N LEU A 14 -26.93 2.25 -19.19
CA LEU A 14 -26.54 3.62 -18.83
C LEU A 14 -25.35 3.67 -17.85
N ALA A 15 -25.18 2.66 -17.01
CA ALA A 15 -24.05 2.53 -16.09
C ALA A 15 -22.79 1.97 -16.76
N LEU A 16 -22.94 1.24 -17.87
CA LEU A 16 -21.85 0.60 -18.62
C LEU A 16 -20.74 1.60 -19.04
N PRO A 17 -21.05 2.79 -19.58
CA PRO A 17 -20.04 3.79 -19.92
C PRO A 17 -19.31 4.33 -18.70
N ILE A 18 -19.93 4.37 -17.52
CA ILE A 18 -19.31 4.85 -16.27
C ILE A 18 -18.28 3.83 -15.77
N LEU A 19 -18.65 2.54 -15.78
CA LEU A 19 -17.82 1.42 -15.32
C LEU A 19 -16.68 1.06 -16.29
N LEU A 20 -16.93 1.12 -17.61
CA LEU A 20 -15.94 0.74 -18.64
C LEU A 20 -15.03 1.91 -19.09
N SER A 21 -15.46 3.15 -18.87
CA SER A 21 -14.68 4.37 -19.15
C SER A 21 -13.24 4.36 -18.60
N PRO A 22 -12.97 3.88 -17.36
CA PRO A 22 -11.60 3.80 -16.84
C PRO A 22 -10.81 2.58 -17.35
N VAL A 23 -11.47 1.53 -17.85
CA VAL A 23 -10.80 0.26 -18.21
C VAL A 23 -10.53 0.13 -19.72
N SER A 24 -11.33 0.78 -20.57
CA SER A 24 -11.25 0.64 -22.03
C SER A 24 -11.06 1.98 -22.74
N GLU A 25 -9.95 2.10 -23.47
CA GLU A 25 -9.68 3.28 -24.33
C GLU A 25 -10.74 3.46 -25.42
N ARG A 26 -11.30 2.37 -25.96
CA ARG A 26 -12.33 2.47 -27.00
C ARG A 26 -13.60 3.11 -26.45
N VAL A 27 -14.00 2.73 -25.24
CA VAL A 27 -15.16 3.31 -24.56
C VAL A 27 -14.87 4.76 -24.17
N SER A 28 -13.67 5.06 -23.69
CA SER A 28 -13.28 6.43 -23.33
C SER A 28 -13.36 7.38 -24.54
N LEU A 29 -12.90 6.94 -25.71
CA LEU A 29 -12.97 7.70 -26.95
C LEU A 29 -14.41 7.88 -27.45
N LEU A 30 -15.24 6.84 -27.37
CA LEU A 30 -16.67 6.93 -27.72
C LEU A 30 -17.40 7.94 -26.84
N VAL A 31 -17.17 7.89 -25.52
CA VAL A 31 -17.75 8.85 -24.58
C VAL A 31 -17.28 10.27 -24.90
N SER A 32 -16.00 10.49 -25.18
CA SER A 32 -15.48 11.81 -25.55
C SER A 32 -16.09 12.34 -26.86
N ARG A 33 -16.27 11.48 -27.87
CA ARG A 33 -16.90 11.84 -29.15
C ARG A 33 -18.35 12.26 -28.99
N LEU A 34 -19.08 11.67 -28.06
CA LEU A 34 -20.47 12.05 -27.77
C LEU A 34 -20.53 13.30 -26.86
N ALA A 35 -19.66 13.39 -25.87
CA ALA A 35 -19.71 14.43 -24.85
C ALA A 35 -19.26 15.81 -25.35
N VAL A 36 -18.20 15.89 -26.14
CA VAL A 36 -17.60 17.17 -26.58
C VAL A 36 -18.55 18.01 -27.45
N PRO A 37 -19.29 17.44 -28.43
CA PRO A 37 -20.28 18.20 -29.19
C PRO A 37 -21.45 18.71 -28.35
N ILE A 38 -21.87 17.94 -27.33
CA ILE A 38 -23.03 18.29 -26.50
C ILE A 38 -22.69 19.36 -25.46
N PHE A 39 -21.56 19.22 -24.77
CA PHE A 39 -21.22 20.04 -23.60
C PHE A 39 -20.00 20.95 -23.81
N GLY A 40 -19.29 20.85 -24.94
CA GLY A 40 -18.04 21.58 -25.17
C GLY A 40 -18.19 23.10 -25.03
N ASP A 41 -19.21 23.66 -25.68
CA ASP A 41 -19.43 25.11 -25.69
C ASP A 41 -19.88 25.65 -24.32
N TYR A 42 -20.61 24.84 -23.55
CA TYR A 42 -21.01 25.19 -22.18
C TYR A 42 -19.79 25.26 -21.25
N VAL A 43 -18.90 24.27 -21.35
CA VAL A 43 -17.69 24.17 -20.54
C VAL A 43 -16.72 25.32 -20.82
N GLU A 44 -16.55 25.73 -22.08
CA GLU A 44 -15.65 26.81 -22.46
C GLU A 44 -16.05 28.18 -21.89
N ARG A 45 -17.35 28.39 -21.63
CA ARG A 45 -17.92 29.63 -21.08
C ARG A 45 -18.11 29.61 -19.56
N SER A 46 -17.75 28.51 -18.90
CA SER A 46 -17.92 28.36 -17.45
C SER A 46 -16.98 29.28 -16.67
N SER A 47 -17.50 29.97 -15.64
CA SER A 47 -16.69 30.77 -14.72
C SER A 47 -15.70 29.95 -13.89
N ARG A 48 -15.88 28.63 -13.82
CA ARG A 48 -14.98 27.71 -13.10
C ARG A 48 -13.80 27.23 -13.95
N ARG A 49 -13.69 27.70 -15.20
CA ARG A 49 -12.70 27.23 -16.17
C ARG A 49 -11.26 27.37 -15.67
N ASP A 50 -10.88 28.53 -15.15
CA ASP A 50 -9.50 28.80 -14.77
C ASP A 50 -9.04 27.85 -13.65
N TRP A 51 -9.86 27.70 -12.62
CA TRP A 51 -9.61 26.76 -11.52
C TRP A 51 -9.55 25.30 -11.99
N GLN A 52 -10.43 24.89 -12.92
CA GLN A 52 -10.41 23.52 -13.47
C GLN A 52 -9.20 23.28 -14.36
N GLN A 53 -8.79 24.29 -15.11
CA GLN A 53 -7.64 24.22 -15.99
C GLN A 53 -6.34 24.14 -15.20
N GLU A 54 -6.26 24.85 -14.07
CA GLU A 54 -5.09 24.80 -13.20
C GLU A 54 -4.89 23.41 -12.60
N ARG A 55 -5.96 22.79 -12.08
CA ARG A 55 -5.91 21.40 -11.56
C ARG A 55 -5.52 20.36 -12.62
N LEU A 56 -5.92 20.56 -13.87
CA LEU A 56 -5.53 19.66 -14.96
C LEU A 56 -4.08 19.82 -15.39
N ARG A 57 -3.55 21.06 -15.30
CA ARG A 57 -2.13 21.33 -15.57
C ARG A 57 -1.25 20.75 -14.47
N SER A 58 -1.61 20.96 -13.21
CA SER A 58 -0.85 20.46 -12.06
C SER A 58 -0.76 18.92 -12.01
N THR A 59 -1.73 18.23 -12.61
CA THR A 59 -1.79 16.75 -12.67
C THR A 59 -1.19 16.14 -13.94
N HIS A 60 -0.73 16.94 -14.91
CA HIS A 60 -0.23 16.48 -16.22
C HIS A 60 -1.16 15.49 -16.95
N VAL A 61 -2.48 15.61 -16.73
CA VAL A 61 -3.45 14.75 -17.40
C VAL A 61 -3.37 15.04 -18.90
N GLY A 62 -3.07 14.01 -19.71
CA GLY A 62 -2.92 14.10 -21.17
C GLY A 62 -4.19 14.44 -21.95
N THR A 63 -5.19 15.06 -21.31
CA THR A 63 -6.46 15.46 -21.91
C THR A 63 -6.69 16.95 -21.69
N THR A 64 -7.30 17.62 -22.67
CA THR A 64 -7.64 19.03 -22.55
C THR A 64 -8.80 19.25 -21.59
N HIS A 65 -8.86 20.44 -20.97
CA HIS A 65 -9.96 20.87 -20.10
C HIS A 65 -11.34 20.64 -20.72
N ARG A 66 -11.50 21.04 -21.99
CA ARG A 66 -12.73 20.83 -22.76
C ARG A 66 -13.16 19.36 -22.76
N VAL A 67 -12.25 18.43 -23.07
CA VAL A 67 -12.57 17.00 -23.15
C VAL A 67 -12.93 16.44 -21.77
N PHE A 68 -12.14 16.73 -20.74
CA PHE A 68 -12.35 16.16 -19.41
C PHE A 68 -13.65 16.67 -18.77
N ALA A 69 -13.90 17.98 -18.82
CA ALA A 69 -15.09 18.57 -18.22
C ALA A 69 -16.36 18.20 -18.99
N SER A 70 -16.34 18.17 -20.33
CA SER A 70 -17.49 17.68 -21.12
C SER A 70 -17.79 16.21 -20.83
N ARG A 71 -16.76 15.34 -20.73
CA ARG A 71 -16.92 13.93 -20.37
C ARG A 71 -17.51 13.77 -18.97
N THR A 72 -17.09 14.60 -18.02
CA THR A 72 -17.58 14.56 -16.64
C THR A 72 -19.06 14.96 -16.56
N LEU A 73 -19.46 16.01 -17.26
CA LEU A 73 -20.87 16.40 -17.37
C LEU A 73 -21.71 15.31 -18.04
N PHE A 74 -21.24 14.74 -19.15
CA PHE A 74 -21.95 13.66 -19.84
C PHE A 74 -22.13 12.42 -18.95
N LEU A 75 -21.09 11.97 -18.26
CA LEU A 75 -21.17 10.84 -17.32
C LEU A 75 -22.07 11.14 -16.11
N SER A 76 -22.03 12.36 -15.58
CA SER A 76 -22.95 12.77 -14.51
C SER A 76 -24.42 12.79 -14.97
N GLY A 77 -24.67 13.18 -16.23
CA GLY A 77 -26.00 13.12 -16.83
C GLY A 77 -26.50 11.69 -16.99
N LEU A 78 -25.64 10.78 -17.47
CA LEU A 78 -25.95 9.35 -17.56
C LEU A 78 -26.21 8.74 -16.17
N ALA A 79 -25.38 9.07 -15.18
CA ALA A 79 -25.55 8.63 -13.80
C ALA A 79 -26.87 9.15 -13.21
N GLY A 80 -27.23 10.40 -13.50
CA GLY A 80 -28.50 10.97 -13.06
C GLY A 80 -29.71 10.32 -13.72
N ALA A 81 -29.64 9.99 -15.01
CA ALA A 81 -30.69 9.23 -15.70
C ALA A 81 -30.84 7.81 -15.14
N ALA A 82 -29.73 7.09 -14.94
CA ALA A 82 -29.72 5.77 -14.32
C ALA A 82 -30.26 5.81 -12.88
N GLY A 83 -29.85 6.82 -12.10
CA GLY A 83 -30.33 7.09 -10.75
C GLY A 83 -31.81 7.40 -10.69
N GLY A 84 -32.35 8.11 -11.68
CA GLY A 84 -33.78 8.38 -11.77
C GLY A 84 -34.60 7.11 -11.92
N ILE A 85 -34.15 6.19 -12.78
CA ILE A 85 -34.80 4.89 -12.97
C ILE A 85 -34.67 4.04 -11.69
N LEU A 86 -33.49 3.99 -11.07
CA LEU A 86 -33.28 3.30 -9.79
C LEU A 86 -34.14 3.89 -8.67
N GLY A 87 -34.32 5.22 -8.63
CA GLY A 87 -35.17 5.89 -7.65
C GLY A 87 -36.62 5.41 -7.72
N VAL A 88 -37.15 5.18 -8.92
CA VAL A 88 -38.49 4.59 -9.09
C VAL A 88 -38.55 3.18 -8.51
N TYR A 89 -37.55 2.33 -8.76
CA TYR A 89 -37.49 0.98 -8.17
C TYR A 89 -37.36 1.00 -6.65
N VAL A 90 -36.54 1.90 -6.10
CA VAL A 90 -36.41 2.08 -4.65
C VAL A 90 -37.75 2.50 -4.05
N ALA A 91 -38.49 3.38 -4.72
CA ALA A 91 -39.82 3.78 -4.29
C ALA A 91 -40.83 2.62 -4.36
N THR A 92 -40.79 1.78 -5.40
CA THR A 92 -41.60 0.56 -5.50
C THR A 92 -41.25 -0.41 -4.37
N TRP A 93 -39.96 -0.69 -4.15
CA TRP A 93 -39.50 -1.55 -3.06
C TRP A 93 -39.88 -1.01 -1.68
N LEU A 94 -39.86 0.30 -1.49
CA LEU A 94 -40.28 0.94 -0.24
C LEU A 94 -41.79 0.78 -0.03
N VAL A 95 -42.61 0.99 -1.07
CA VAL A 95 -44.05 0.72 -1.00
C VAL A 95 -44.33 -0.76 -0.67
N ASP A 96 -43.58 -1.70 -1.26
CA ASP A 96 -43.68 -3.13 -0.97
C ASP A 96 -43.19 -3.49 0.45
N LEU A 97 -42.11 -2.87 0.94
CA LEU A 97 -41.57 -3.11 2.29
C LEU A 97 -42.55 -2.65 3.37
N PHE A 98 -43.28 -1.56 3.13
CA PHE A 98 -44.33 -1.05 4.00
C PHE A 98 -45.72 -1.63 3.66
N SER A 99 -45.81 -2.63 2.77
CA SER A 99 -47.04 -3.38 2.46
C SER A 99 -47.44 -4.38 3.54
N ILE A 100 -46.70 -4.45 4.67
CA ILE A 100 -47.05 -5.27 5.83
C ILE A 100 -48.44 -4.84 6.32
N SER A 101 -49.38 -5.78 6.37
CA SER A 101 -50.74 -5.50 6.82
C SER A 101 -50.69 -4.94 8.24
N ARG A 102 -51.47 -3.87 8.48
CA ARG A 102 -51.63 -3.24 9.80
C ARG A 102 -51.91 -4.28 10.90
N GLU A 103 -52.63 -5.34 10.54
CA GLU A 103 -52.98 -6.48 11.40
C GLU A 103 -51.76 -7.35 11.78
N ALA A 104 -50.79 -7.57 10.88
CA ALA A 104 -49.57 -8.33 11.17
C ALA A 104 -48.60 -7.57 12.10
N ILE A 105 -48.57 -6.23 12.02
CA ILE A 105 -47.75 -5.38 12.91
C ILE A 105 -48.36 -5.36 14.32
N PHE A 106 -49.69 -5.26 14.45
CA PHE A 106 -50.36 -5.33 15.75
C PHE A 106 -50.20 -6.67 16.47
N ALA A 107 -49.98 -7.77 15.72
CA ALA A 107 -49.75 -9.09 16.30
C ALA A 107 -48.31 -9.29 16.82
N ALA A 108 -47.33 -8.54 16.30
CA ALA A 108 -45.90 -8.76 16.58
C ALA A 108 -45.23 -7.66 17.45
N VAL A 109 -45.87 -6.49 17.61
CA VAL A 109 -45.23 -5.31 18.22
C VAL A 109 -45.84 -4.98 19.60
N PRO A 110 -45.04 -4.80 20.67
CA PRO A 110 -45.51 -4.36 21.98
C PRO A 110 -46.28 -3.02 21.94
N PRO A 111 -47.29 -2.77 22.80
CA PRO A 111 -48.16 -1.58 22.73
C PRO A 111 -47.44 -0.23 22.67
N ALA A 112 -46.25 -0.14 23.27
CA ALA A 112 -45.41 1.06 23.31
C ALA A 112 -44.85 1.50 21.93
N LEU A 113 -44.78 0.59 20.96
CA LEU A 113 -44.23 0.82 19.63
C LEU A 113 -45.34 0.97 18.56
N SER A 114 -46.60 1.06 18.97
CA SER A 114 -47.77 1.24 18.08
C SER A 114 -47.75 2.54 17.27
N PHE A 115 -46.93 3.53 17.63
CA PHE A 115 -46.74 4.77 16.84
C PHE A 115 -46.13 4.49 15.46
N LEU A 116 -45.37 3.40 15.29
CA LEU A 116 -44.81 2.98 14.00
C LEU A 116 -45.91 2.59 12.98
N ALA A 117 -47.12 2.24 13.44
CA ALA A 117 -48.27 1.98 12.57
C ALA A 117 -48.81 3.26 11.88
N GLY A 118 -48.37 4.45 12.29
CA GLY A 118 -48.63 5.69 11.56
C GLY A 118 -47.92 5.77 10.20
N LEU A 119 -46.84 5.00 10.02
CA LEU A 119 -46.07 4.91 8.76
C LEU A 119 -46.80 4.12 7.67
N THR A 120 -47.84 3.33 8.00
CA THR A 120 -48.59 2.53 7.02
C THR A 120 -49.55 3.35 6.14
N ARG A 121 -49.67 4.67 6.36
CA ARG A 121 -50.47 5.60 5.53
C ARG A 121 -50.01 5.74 4.08
N LEU A 122 -48.84 5.18 3.73
CA LEU A 122 -48.34 5.13 2.36
C LEU A 122 -49.25 4.32 1.42
N GLN A 123 -50.10 3.44 1.96
CA GLN A 123 -51.01 2.58 1.18
C GLN A 123 -52.30 3.27 0.70
N ASP A 124 -52.68 4.42 1.30
CA ASP A 124 -53.90 5.19 0.93
C ASP A 124 -53.62 6.24 -0.17
N LEU A 125 -52.43 6.21 -0.78
CA LEU A 125 -52.04 7.18 -1.80
C LEU A 125 -52.88 6.97 -3.06
N THR A 126 -53.58 8.03 -3.49
CA THR A 126 -54.23 8.09 -4.80
C THR A 126 -53.20 7.89 -5.92
N LEU A 127 -53.65 7.55 -7.14
CA LEU A 127 -52.77 7.44 -8.32
C LEU A 127 -51.87 8.68 -8.50
N LEU A 128 -52.38 9.87 -8.16
CA LEU A 128 -51.62 11.12 -8.15
C LEU A 128 -50.53 11.11 -7.07
N GLY A 129 -50.85 10.60 -5.87
CA GLY A 129 -49.88 10.44 -4.77
C GLY A 129 -48.73 9.51 -5.11
N LEU A 130 -49.01 8.36 -5.76
CA LEU A 130 -47.97 7.44 -6.25
C LEU A 130 -47.10 8.08 -7.35
N PHE A 131 -47.72 8.81 -8.28
CA PHE A 131 -46.98 9.53 -9.33
C PHE A 131 -46.02 10.57 -8.73
N VAL A 132 -46.50 11.38 -7.77
CA VAL A 132 -45.67 12.38 -7.08
C VAL A 132 -44.55 11.70 -6.28
N LEU A 133 -44.83 10.58 -5.62
CA LEU A 133 -43.82 9.80 -4.88
C LEU A 133 -42.72 9.28 -5.82
N PHE A 134 -43.08 8.65 -6.94
CA PHE A 134 -42.10 8.13 -7.90
C PHE A 134 -41.31 9.24 -8.59
N LEU A 135 -41.96 10.37 -8.93
CA LEU A 135 -41.26 11.54 -9.45
C LEU A 135 -40.29 12.11 -8.43
N PHE A 136 -40.70 12.21 -7.16
CA PHE A 136 -39.85 12.68 -6.07
C PHE A 136 -38.61 11.79 -5.89
N PHE A 137 -38.80 10.46 -5.75
CA PHE A 137 -37.69 9.52 -5.60
C PHE A 137 -36.80 9.45 -6.85
N GLY A 138 -37.38 9.49 -8.05
CA GLY A 138 -36.61 9.54 -9.30
C GLY A 138 -35.76 10.81 -9.42
N VAL A 139 -36.36 11.99 -9.18
CA VAL A 139 -35.62 13.26 -9.24
C VAL A 139 -34.55 13.35 -8.14
N THR A 140 -34.86 12.91 -6.92
CA THR A 140 -33.92 12.97 -5.79
C THR A 140 -32.76 12.01 -6.00
N VAL A 141 -33.00 10.72 -6.22
CA VAL A 141 -31.94 9.72 -6.41
C VAL A 141 -31.14 10.02 -7.68
N GLY A 142 -31.79 10.43 -8.76
CA GLY A 142 -31.12 10.87 -9.99
C GLY A 142 -30.22 12.08 -9.78
N SER A 143 -30.72 13.14 -9.13
CA SER A 143 -29.94 14.34 -8.85
C SER A 143 -28.76 14.04 -7.92
N VAL A 144 -28.97 13.20 -6.89
CA VAL A 144 -27.91 12.79 -5.96
C VAL A 144 -26.83 11.99 -6.68
N LEU A 145 -27.17 10.97 -7.47
CA LEU A 145 -26.17 10.18 -8.20
C LEU A 145 -25.44 11.01 -9.26
N GLY A 146 -26.14 11.91 -9.96
CA GLY A 146 -25.51 12.82 -10.91
C GLY A 146 -24.52 13.77 -10.22
N ALA A 147 -24.93 14.41 -9.13
CA ALA A 147 -24.09 15.30 -8.34
C ALA A 147 -22.89 14.58 -7.71
N LEU A 148 -23.11 13.38 -7.14
CA LEU A 148 -22.07 12.54 -6.55
C LEU A 148 -21.06 12.13 -7.63
N THR A 149 -21.51 11.71 -8.81
CA THR A 149 -20.60 11.35 -9.91
C THR A 149 -19.77 12.54 -10.38
N TYR A 150 -20.38 13.73 -10.50
CA TYR A 150 -19.65 14.95 -10.82
C TYR A 150 -18.62 15.28 -9.74
N TRP A 151 -19.03 15.28 -8.47
CA TRP A 151 -18.16 15.56 -7.32
C TRP A 151 -17.02 14.56 -7.22
N ALA A 152 -17.30 13.26 -7.29
CA ALA A 152 -16.32 12.18 -7.19
C ALA A 152 -15.28 12.25 -8.32
N ARG A 153 -15.66 12.62 -9.55
CA ARG A 153 -14.70 12.78 -10.66
C ARG A 153 -13.75 13.94 -10.47
N TRP A 154 -14.20 15.06 -9.90
CA TRP A 154 -13.32 16.18 -9.57
C TRP A 154 -12.51 15.91 -8.30
N ALA A 155 -13.09 15.26 -7.29
CA ALA A 155 -12.39 14.83 -6.09
C ALA A 155 -11.28 13.82 -6.39
N TYR A 156 -11.49 12.94 -7.37
CA TYR A 156 -10.47 12.01 -7.87
C TYR A 156 -9.26 12.76 -8.46
N LEU A 157 -9.48 13.83 -9.24
CA LEU A 157 -8.38 14.66 -9.74
C LEU A 157 -7.63 15.36 -8.60
N ASP A 158 -8.33 15.80 -7.57
CA ASP A 158 -7.69 16.41 -6.40
C ASP A 158 -6.81 15.42 -5.66
N GLN A 159 -7.31 14.21 -5.47
CA GLN A 159 -6.54 13.14 -4.86
C GLN A 159 -5.30 12.79 -5.70
N LEU A 160 -5.42 12.79 -7.02
CA LEU A 160 -4.28 12.58 -7.94
C LEU A 160 -3.28 13.74 -7.86
N SER A 161 -3.75 14.99 -7.80
CA SER A 161 -2.88 16.18 -7.65
C SER A 161 -2.12 16.14 -6.33
N ASN A 162 -2.80 15.77 -5.24
CA ASN A 162 -2.19 15.69 -3.91
C ASN A 162 -1.20 14.52 -3.82
N ALA A 163 -1.53 13.38 -4.44
CA ALA A 163 -0.61 12.25 -4.53
C ALA A 163 0.67 12.65 -5.28
N ARG A 164 0.52 13.33 -6.43
CA ARG A 164 1.65 13.84 -7.21
C ARG A 164 2.45 14.92 -6.49
N ALA A 165 1.79 15.84 -5.79
CA ALA A 165 2.45 16.83 -4.94
C ALA A 165 3.36 16.15 -3.92
N SER A 166 2.85 15.12 -3.25
CA SER A 166 3.61 14.33 -2.28
C SER A 166 4.80 13.60 -2.92
N GLU A 167 4.65 13.06 -4.14
CA GLU A 167 5.74 12.41 -4.86
C GLU A 167 6.85 13.41 -5.28
N ILE A 168 6.47 14.62 -5.67
CA ILE A 168 7.41 15.71 -5.95
C ILE A 168 8.15 16.08 -4.67
N GLU A 169 7.43 16.34 -3.59
CA GLU A 169 7.99 16.73 -2.29
C GLU A 169 8.98 15.68 -1.77
N ALA A 170 8.61 14.40 -1.82
CA ALA A 170 9.45 13.29 -1.38
C ALA A 170 10.76 13.13 -2.19
N THR A 171 10.79 13.63 -3.43
CA THR A 171 11.96 13.54 -4.32
C THR A 171 12.74 14.85 -4.43
N LEU A 172 12.24 15.93 -3.80
CA LEU A 172 12.79 17.27 -3.87
C LEU A 172 14.17 17.41 -3.20
N PRO A 173 14.41 16.94 -1.96
CA PRO A 173 15.71 17.11 -1.30
C PRO A 173 16.87 16.51 -2.13
N ARG A 174 16.63 15.32 -2.71
CA ARG A 174 17.60 14.63 -3.57
C ARG A 174 17.80 15.32 -4.92
N THR A 175 16.73 15.87 -5.49
CA THR A 175 16.81 16.66 -6.72
C THR A 175 17.64 17.93 -6.50
N ILE A 176 17.45 18.61 -5.38
CA ILE A 176 18.23 19.79 -4.99
C ILE A 176 19.68 19.42 -4.73
N ALA A 177 19.96 18.30 -4.06
CA ALA A 177 21.32 17.78 -3.86
C ALA A 177 22.05 17.58 -5.20
N PHE A 178 21.37 16.98 -6.19
CA PHE A 178 21.92 16.79 -7.53
C PHE A 178 22.22 18.10 -8.25
N VAL A 179 21.26 19.02 -8.24
CA VAL A 179 21.40 20.35 -8.86
C VAL A 179 22.53 21.14 -8.20
N TYR A 180 22.61 21.10 -6.87
CA TYR A 180 23.67 21.71 -6.09
C TYR A 180 25.04 21.12 -6.45
N ALA A 181 25.16 19.80 -6.46
CA ALA A 181 26.42 19.12 -6.76
C ALA A 181 26.95 19.44 -8.16
N LEU A 182 26.10 19.37 -9.18
CA LEU A 182 26.51 19.70 -10.55
C LEU A 182 26.78 21.20 -10.75
N SER A 183 26.01 22.08 -10.11
CA SER A 183 26.28 23.52 -10.15
C SER A 183 27.63 23.85 -9.49
N ARG A 184 27.94 23.20 -8.36
CA ARG A 184 29.22 23.36 -7.65
C ARG A 184 30.41 22.85 -8.46
N SER A 185 30.22 21.83 -9.30
CA SER A 185 31.26 21.31 -10.20
C SER A 185 31.55 22.23 -11.40
N GLY A 186 30.91 23.42 -11.47
CA GLY A 186 31.11 24.38 -12.56
C GLY A 186 30.28 24.10 -13.80
N MET A 187 29.35 23.14 -13.77
CA MET A 187 28.46 22.89 -14.90
C MET A 187 27.52 24.10 -15.11
N PRO A 188 27.37 24.63 -16.35
CA PRO A 188 26.42 25.70 -16.61
C PRO A 188 25.00 25.30 -16.21
N PHE A 189 24.29 26.18 -15.50
CA PHE A 189 22.98 25.84 -14.92
C PHE A 189 21.92 25.31 -15.92
N PRO A 190 21.78 25.85 -17.15
CA PRO A 190 20.88 25.25 -18.15
C PRO A 190 21.22 23.79 -18.47
N LYS A 191 22.52 23.45 -18.47
CA LYS A 191 23.00 22.08 -18.68
C LYS A 191 22.71 21.21 -17.46
N VAL A 192 22.80 21.73 -16.24
CA VAL A 192 22.41 21.03 -15.01
C VAL A 192 20.95 20.59 -15.08
N LEU A 193 20.04 21.51 -15.43
CA LEU A 193 18.62 21.20 -15.59
C LEU A 193 18.37 20.17 -16.69
N GLN A 194 19.05 20.29 -17.84
CA GLN A 194 18.95 19.29 -18.91
C GLN A 194 19.41 17.91 -18.44
N THR A 195 20.50 17.84 -17.69
CA THR A 195 21.03 16.60 -17.14
C THR A 195 20.06 15.98 -16.12
N LEU A 196 19.45 16.79 -15.25
CA LEU A 196 18.41 16.34 -14.32
C LEU A 196 17.22 15.72 -15.08
N SER A 197 16.70 16.41 -16.10
CA SER A 197 15.55 15.93 -16.88
C SER A 197 15.82 14.61 -17.62
N ARG A 198 17.06 14.40 -18.07
CA ARG A 198 17.45 13.13 -18.74
C ARG A 198 17.55 11.95 -17.78
N ASN A 199 17.66 12.22 -16.49
CA ASN A 199 17.78 11.22 -15.43
C ASN A 199 16.53 11.22 -14.52
N GLU A 200 15.37 11.65 -15.03
CA GLU A 200 14.11 11.66 -14.26
C GLU A 200 13.73 10.26 -13.74
N ASP A 201 14.11 9.20 -14.44
CA ASP A 201 13.90 7.81 -14.01
C ASP A 201 14.64 7.45 -12.71
N ILE A 202 15.65 8.24 -12.31
CA ILE A 202 16.51 8.01 -11.15
C ILE A 202 16.18 8.99 -10.01
N TYR A 203 15.87 10.23 -10.36
CA TYR A 203 15.61 11.32 -9.43
C TYR A 203 14.11 11.55 -9.12
N GLY A 204 13.21 10.93 -9.89
CA GLY A 204 11.78 10.89 -9.59
C GLY A 204 10.98 12.09 -10.08
N GLU A 205 9.85 12.35 -9.44
CA GLU A 205 8.83 13.26 -9.96
C GLU A 205 9.26 14.74 -9.94
N ALA A 206 10.06 15.17 -8.96
CA ALA A 206 10.62 16.52 -8.95
C ALA A 206 11.52 16.78 -10.18
N ALA A 207 12.32 15.78 -10.59
CA ALA A 207 13.13 15.87 -11.80
C ALA A 207 12.28 15.92 -13.07
N ARG A 208 11.18 15.15 -13.10
CA ARG A 208 10.20 15.16 -14.21
C ARG A 208 9.49 16.50 -14.33
N GLU A 209 9.06 17.10 -13.21
CA GLU A 209 8.43 18.42 -13.18
C GLU A 209 9.42 19.52 -13.63
N MET A 210 10.66 19.48 -13.16
CA MET A 210 11.73 20.35 -13.68
C MET A 210 12.04 20.09 -15.17
N GLY A 211 11.81 18.86 -15.64
CA GLY A 211 11.87 18.47 -17.04
C GLY A 211 10.90 19.24 -17.93
N VAL A 212 9.76 19.68 -17.39
CA VAL A 212 8.80 20.56 -18.10
C VAL A 212 9.44 21.91 -18.41
N ALA A 213 10.13 22.52 -17.43
CA ALA A 213 10.89 23.75 -17.63
C ALA A 213 11.96 23.58 -18.72
N VAL A 214 12.68 22.45 -18.68
CA VAL A 214 13.70 22.11 -19.68
C VAL A 214 13.10 21.93 -21.07
N ARG A 215 11.93 21.30 -21.16
CA ARG A 215 11.21 21.13 -22.41
C ARG A 215 10.75 22.47 -22.97
N ASP A 216 10.28 23.38 -22.12
CA ASP A 216 9.91 24.75 -22.51
C ASP A 216 11.10 25.55 -23.06
N MET A 217 12.27 25.41 -22.42
CA MET A 217 13.51 26.01 -22.90
C MET A 217 13.98 25.44 -24.24
N ASN A 218 14.02 24.10 -24.37
CA ASN A 218 14.58 23.45 -25.58
C ASN A 218 13.62 23.47 -26.78
N THR A 219 12.31 23.40 -26.54
CA THR A 219 11.30 23.27 -27.61
C THR A 219 10.78 24.63 -28.06
N PHE A 220 10.53 25.53 -27.10
CA PHE A 220 9.91 26.83 -27.38
C PHE A 220 10.89 28.00 -27.23
N SER A 221 12.18 27.71 -26.99
CA SER A 221 13.20 28.74 -26.75
C SER A 221 12.80 29.72 -25.65
N THR A 222 12.00 29.27 -24.68
CA THR A 222 11.60 30.10 -23.53
C THR A 222 12.84 30.37 -22.67
N ASP A 223 12.99 31.60 -22.17
CA ASP A 223 14.12 31.92 -21.29
C ASP A 223 14.03 31.15 -19.95
N ILE A 224 15.18 30.84 -19.35
CA ILE A 224 15.27 30.01 -18.15
C ILE A 224 14.49 30.60 -16.97
N LEU A 225 14.47 31.94 -16.83
CA LEU A 225 13.78 32.63 -15.76
C LEU A 225 12.26 32.44 -15.90
N THR A 226 11.72 32.68 -17.09
CA THR A 226 10.30 32.48 -17.39
C THR A 226 9.89 31.01 -17.30
N ALA A 227 10.74 30.09 -17.76
CA ALA A 227 10.47 28.65 -17.67
C ALA A 227 10.38 28.18 -16.21
N ILE A 228 11.31 28.62 -15.36
CA ILE A 228 11.32 28.27 -13.93
C ILE A 228 10.15 28.93 -13.19
N ARG A 229 9.85 30.22 -13.43
CA ARG A 229 8.67 30.88 -12.84
C ARG A 229 7.37 30.19 -13.21
N ARG A 230 7.21 29.83 -14.49
CA ARG A 230 6.03 29.09 -14.96
C ARG A 230 5.90 27.72 -14.30
N THR A 231 7.02 27.10 -13.91
CA THR A 231 7.02 25.84 -13.14
C THR A 231 6.57 26.11 -11.71
N ALA A 232 7.06 27.18 -11.08
CA ALA A 232 6.62 27.60 -9.75
C ALA A 232 5.11 27.85 -9.68
N ASP A 233 4.54 28.49 -10.71
CA ASP A 233 3.11 28.81 -10.77
C ASP A 233 2.19 27.59 -11.00
N ARG A 234 2.72 26.47 -11.52
CA ARG A 234 1.92 25.32 -12.00
C ARG A 234 2.14 24.03 -11.23
N THR A 235 3.27 23.90 -10.53
CA THR A 235 3.58 22.70 -9.77
C THR A 235 2.57 22.53 -8.63
N PRO A 236 2.09 21.30 -8.38
CA PRO A 236 1.19 21.03 -7.25
C PRO A 236 1.92 20.97 -5.90
N SER A 237 3.26 20.92 -5.87
CA SER A 237 4.06 20.87 -4.63
C SER A 237 4.44 22.28 -4.18
N GLU A 238 4.15 22.58 -2.91
CA GLU A 238 4.50 23.86 -2.28
C GLU A 238 6.03 24.03 -2.18
N GLY A 239 6.76 22.97 -1.82
CA GLY A 239 8.22 23.02 -1.75
C GLY A 239 8.85 23.28 -3.11
N LEU A 240 8.43 22.59 -4.17
CA LEU A 240 8.99 22.85 -5.51
C LEU A 240 8.59 24.23 -6.03
N ALA A 241 7.39 24.74 -5.69
CA ALA A 241 6.97 26.09 -6.03
C ALA A 241 7.88 27.13 -5.39
N GLU A 242 8.11 27.02 -4.07
CA GLU A 242 9.00 27.90 -3.31
C GLU A 242 10.44 27.84 -3.84
N PHE A 243 10.98 26.63 -4.02
CA PHE A 243 12.32 26.44 -4.57
C PHE A 243 12.46 27.10 -5.95
N SER A 244 11.49 26.89 -6.84
CA SER A 244 11.51 27.43 -8.20
C SER A 244 11.40 28.95 -8.22
N ASP A 245 10.52 29.55 -7.40
CA ASP A 245 10.38 31.00 -7.31
C ASP A 245 11.66 31.66 -6.74
N ASN A 246 12.20 31.09 -5.66
CA ASN A 246 13.47 31.54 -5.08
C ASN A 246 14.63 31.39 -6.07
N LEU A 247 14.70 30.29 -6.81
CA LEU A 247 15.69 30.03 -7.85
C LEU A 247 15.59 31.06 -8.98
N ALA A 248 14.37 31.34 -9.47
CA ALA A 248 14.13 32.38 -10.46
C ALA A 248 14.61 33.76 -9.96
N SER A 249 14.32 34.09 -8.69
CA SER A 249 14.78 35.33 -8.06
C SER A 249 16.31 35.43 -8.00
N VAL A 250 17.01 34.34 -7.67
CA VAL A 250 18.48 34.29 -7.62
C VAL A 250 19.10 34.41 -9.01
N LEU A 251 18.56 33.68 -10.00
CA LEU A 251 19.02 33.74 -11.39
C LEU A 251 18.81 35.14 -12.01
N GLY A 252 17.68 35.79 -11.71
CA GLY A 252 17.38 37.13 -12.23
C GLY A 252 18.20 38.25 -11.57
N SER A 253 18.61 38.07 -10.31
CA SER A 253 19.41 39.06 -9.57
C SER A 253 20.93 38.84 -9.70
N GLY A 254 21.37 37.72 -10.27
CA GLY A 254 22.79 37.38 -10.41
C GLY A 254 23.48 37.04 -9.09
N ARG A 255 22.72 36.72 -8.03
CA ARG A 255 23.25 36.29 -6.72
C ARG A 255 24.00 34.95 -6.86
N ASN A 256 24.86 34.62 -5.89
CA ASN A 256 25.65 33.39 -5.92
C ASN A 256 24.73 32.15 -5.87
N LEU A 257 24.50 31.54 -7.04
CA LEU A 257 23.64 30.39 -7.19
C LEU A 257 24.13 29.19 -6.38
N SER A 258 25.44 28.98 -6.28
CA SER A 258 26.00 27.83 -5.56
C SER A 258 25.77 27.94 -4.05
N GLU A 259 25.84 29.16 -3.50
CA GLU A 259 25.56 29.43 -2.09
C GLU A 259 24.06 29.29 -1.78
N PHE A 260 23.20 29.81 -2.67
CA PHE A 260 21.75 29.61 -2.58
C PHE A 260 21.39 28.12 -2.60
N LEU A 261 21.89 27.36 -3.57
CA LEU A 261 21.62 25.93 -3.72
C LEU A 261 22.12 25.12 -2.53
N ARG A 262 23.25 25.51 -1.92
CA ARG A 262 23.75 24.91 -0.67
C ARG A 262 22.76 25.13 0.47
N GLY A 263 22.30 26.36 0.67
CA GLY A 263 21.36 26.67 1.74
C GLY A 263 19.99 26.02 1.55
N GLN A 264 19.53 25.87 0.30
CA GLN A 264 18.33 25.06 0.00
C GLN A 264 18.57 23.58 0.28
N TYR A 265 19.71 23.02 -0.14
CA TYR A 265 20.07 21.63 0.15
C TYR A 265 20.05 21.34 1.66
N GLU A 266 20.71 22.18 2.48
CA GLU A 266 20.74 22.03 3.94
C GLU A 266 19.32 22.15 4.55
N ARG A 267 18.53 23.16 4.14
CA ARG A 267 17.15 23.34 4.62
C ARG A 267 16.24 22.15 4.31
N TYR A 268 16.21 21.68 3.06
CA TYR A 268 15.34 20.57 2.67
C TYR A 268 15.79 19.24 3.28
N GLN A 269 17.06 19.10 3.66
CA GLN A 269 17.51 17.97 4.48
C GLN A 269 16.96 18.06 5.90
N GLU A 270 17.12 19.20 6.57
CA GLU A 270 16.57 19.42 7.91
C GLU A 270 15.04 19.21 7.95
N GLU A 271 14.31 19.71 6.93
CA GLU A 271 12.87 19.48 6.80
C GLU A 271 12.52 18.00 6.60
N ALA A 272 13.29 17.26 5.79
CA ALA A 272 13.09 15.83 5.59
C ALA A 272 13.36 15.01 6.87
N GLU A 273 14.38 15.39 7.65
CA GLU A 273 14.68 14.79 8.96
C GLU A 273 13.52 15.03 9.94
N ALA A 274 13.04 16.28 10.04
CA ALA A 274 11.92 16.64 10.92
C ALA A 274 10.60 15.94 10.52
N GLN A 275 10.32 15.84 9.21
CA GLN A 275 9.16 15.08 8.71
C GLN A 275 9.27 13.59 9.04
N GLN A 276 10.48 13.02 8.95
CA GLN A 276 10.75 11.63 9.31
C GLN A 276 10.52 11.39 10.81
N GLU A 277 10.99 12.27 11.69
CA GLU A 277 10.75 12.19 13.13
C GLU A 277 9.25 12.24 13.47
N GLN A 278 8.52 13.22 12.91
CA GLN A 278 7.07 13.34 13.11
C GLN A 278 6.31 12.10 12.62
N TYR A 279 6.75 11.51 11.51
CA TYR A 279 6.19 10.26 11.02
C TYR A 279 6.39 9.11 12.02
N LEU A 280 7.57 9.00 12.63
CA LEU A 280 7.85 7.94 13.60
C LEU A 280 7.01 8.11 14.88
N GLU A 281 6.76 9.35 15.33
CA GLU A 281 5.86 9.66 16.43
C GLU A 281 4.41 9.24 16.12
N LEU A 282 3.93 9.51 14.91
CA LEU A 282 2.61 9.06 14.46
C LEU A 282 2.54 7.52 14.46
N VAL A 283 3.56 6.83 13.93
CA VAL A 283 3.61 5.37 13.94
C VAL A 283 3.60 4.82 15.37
N SER A 284 4.28 5.48 16.31
CA SER A 284 4.25 5.16 17.75
C SER A 284 2.83 5.16 18.29
N THR A 285 2.13 6.26 18.05
CA THR A 285 0.76 6.45 18.54
C THR A 285 -0.17 5.41 17.93
N LEU A 286 0.02 5.08 16.65
CA LEU A 286 -0.77 4.05 15.98
C LEU A 286 -0.46 2.64 16.50
N ALA A 287 0.80 2.33 16.82
CA ALA A 287 1.17 1.08 17.46
C ALA A 287 0.52 0.94 18.85
N GLU A 288 0.49 2.03 19.64
CA GLU A 288 -0.20 2.06 20.93
C GLU A 288 -1.71 1.84 20.79
N ILE A 289 -2.35 2.55 19.85
CA ILE A 289 -3.77 2.37 19.54
C ILE A 289 -4.06 0.93 19.09
N TYR A 290 -3.19 0.35 18.25
CA TYR A 290 -3.33 -1.03 17.82
C TYR A 290 -3.32 -2.01 19.00
N VAL A 291 -2.34 -1.89 19.90
CA VAL A 291 -2.23 -2.79 21.05
C VAL A 291 -3.39 -2.60 22.03
N THR A 292 -3.81 -1.36 22.29
CA THR A 292 -4.91 -1.09 23.23
C THR A 292 -6.27 -1.49 22.66
N VAL A 293 -6.59 -1.09 21.43
CA VAL A 293 -7.92 -1.26 20.84
C VAL A 293 -8.08 -2.60 20.14
N LEU A 294 -7.10 -3.04 19.34
CA LEU A 294 -7.22 -4.25 18.51
C LEU A 294 -6.65 -5.52 19.17
N VAL A 295 -5.78 -5.39 20.16
CA VAL A 295 -5.27 -6.53 20.93
C VAL A 295 -5.96 -6.66 22.28
N ALA A 296 -5.81 -5.67 23.17
CA ALA A 296 -6.37 -5.72 24.51
C ALA A 296 -7.91 -5.60 24.52
N GLY A 297 -8.50 -4.80 23.63
CA GLY A 297 -9.95 -4.65 23.49
C GLY A 297 -10.66 -6.00 23.26
N PRO A 298 -10.41 -6.70 22.14
CA PRO A 298 -10.97 -8.03 21.89
C PRO A 298 -10.65 -9.01 23.01
N LEU A 299 -9.45 -8.99 23.58
CA LEU A 299 -9.11 -9.85 24.71
C LEU A 299 -10.02 -9.64 25.91
N PHE A 300 -10.26 -8.39 26.31
CA PHE A 300 -11.17 -8.04 27.40
C PHE A 300 -12.61 -8.44 27.07
N PHE A 301 -13.07 -8.18 25.85
CA PHE A 301 -14.40 -8.63 25.41
C PHE A 301 -14.50 -10.15 25.46
N ILE A 302 -13.52 -10.88 24.95
CA ILE A 302 -13.47 -12.34 24.97
C ILE A 302 -13.48 -12.85 26.41
N THR A 303 -12.66 -12.31 27.30
CA THR A 303 -12.62 -12.77 28.70
C THR A 303 -13.96 -12.57 29.39
N VAL A 304 -14.60 -11.41 29.23
CA VAL A 304 -15.94 -11.12 29.77
C VAL A 304 -17.00 -12.03 29.16
N LEU A 305 -17.02 -12.18 27.83
CA LEU A 305 -17.99 -13.01 27.12
C LEU A 305 -17.84 -14.48 27.49
N VAL A 306 -16.61 -14.97 27.73
CA VAL A 306 -16.35 -16.34 28.17
C VAL A 306 -16.85 -16.56 29.58
N VAL A 307 -16.59 -15.61 30.48
CA VAL A 307 -17.11 -15.67 31.86
C VAL A 307 -18.64 -15.70 31.87
N ILE A 308 -19.30 -14.84 31.09
CA ILE A 308 -20.76 -14.82 30.94
C ILE A 308 -21.25 -16.09 30.23
N GLY A 309 -20.53 -16.50 29.18
CA GLY A 309 -20.78 -17.67 28.33
C GLY A 309 -20.89 -18.97 29.09
N LEU A 310 -20.09 -19.06 30.14
CA LEU A 310 -19.96 -20.23 31.01
C LEU A 310 -20.93 -20.20 32.20
N VAL A 311 -21.49 -19.04 32.53
CA VAL A 311 -22.29 -18.84 33.76
C VAL A 311 -23.78 -18.57 33.47
N ILE A 312 -24.11 -17.87 32.39
CA ILE A 312 -25.45 -17.31 32.14
C ILE A 312 -26.08 -17.83 30.85
N GLU A 313 -25.47 -17.54 29.69
CA GLU A 313 -26.05 -17.77 28.36
C GLU A 313 -24.96 -18.18 27.36
N ASP A 314 -25.30 -18.92 26.29
CA ASP A 314 -24.32 -19.33 25.28
C ASP A 314 -23.82 -18.14 24.43
N THR A 315 -22.59 -17.69 24.72
CA THR A 315 -21.93 -16.59 23.99
C THR A 315 -21.05 -17.07 22.84
N ILE A 316 -20.96 -18.38 22.56
CA ILE A 316 -20.04 -18.95 21.56
C ILE A 316 -20.21 -18.28 20.19
N THR A 317 -21.45 -18.02 19.77
CA THR A 317 -21.72 -17.37 18.47
C THR A 317 -21.14 -15.95 18.40
N LEU A 318 -21.23 -15.19 19.48
CA LEU A 318 -20.69 -13.82 19.54
C LEU A 318 -19.16 -13.83 19.59
N VAL A 319 -18.55 -14.72 20.38
CA VAL A 319 -17.09 -14.91 20.42
C VAL A 319 -16.58 -15.36 19.05
N ARG A 320 -17.32 -16.23 18.34
CA ARG A 320 -17.01 -16.65 16.97
C ARG A 320 -17.00 -15.47 16.00
N PHE A 321 -18.02 -14.62 16.05
CA PHE A 321 -18.10 -13.43 15.20
C PHE A 321 -16.93 -12.48 15.45
N ILE A 322 -16.61 -12.20 16.72
CA ILE A 322 -15.49 -11.33 17.09
C ILE A 322 -14.15 -11.93 16.66
N GLY A 323 -13.93 -13.23 16.90
CA GLY A 323 -12.67 -13.92 16.60
C GLY A 323 -12.39 -14.10 15.11
N TYR A 324 -13.36 -14.59 14.34
CA TYR A 324 -13.15 -14.90 12.92
C TYR A 324 -13.41 -13.72 11.97
N ALA A 325 -14.27 -12.78 12.33
CA ALA A 325 -14.57 -11.61 11.50
C ALA A 325 -14.01 -10.32 12.11
N GLY A 326 -14.26 -10.06 13.39
CA GLY A 326 -13.87 -8.83 14.07
C GLY A 326 -12.36 -8.57 14.02
N ILE A 327 -11.54 -9.49 14.52
CA ILE A 327 -10.07 -9.33 14.58
C ILE A 327 -9.44 -9.18 13.18
N PRO A 328 -9.72 -10.06 12.19
CA PRO A 328 -9.15 -9.91 10.85
C PRO A 328 -9.61 -8.63 10.13
N LEU A 329 -10.90 -8.28 10.20
CA LEU A 329 -11.41 -7.08 9.54
C LEU A 329 -10.84 -5.82 10.18
N ALA A 330 -10.76 -5.76 11.52
CA ALA A 330 -10.15 -4.64 12.22
C ALA A 330 -8.66 -4.51 11.86
N SER A 331 -7.92 -5.62 11.86
CA SER A 331 -6.50 -5.63 11.50
C SER A 331 -6.28 -5.24 10.03
N ALA A 332 -7.10 -5.73 9.11
CA ALA A 332 -7.05 -5.35 7.69
C ALA A 332 -7.39 -3.87 7.50
N GLY A 333 -8.43 -3.36 8.17
CA GLY A 333 -8.78 -1.95 8.18
C GLY A 333 -7.66 -1.08 8.73
N PHE A 334 -6.99 -1.52 9.79
CA PHE A 334 -5.82 -0.85 10.36
C PHE A 334 -4.64 -0.83 9.38
N VAL A 335 -4.35 -1.94 8.69
CA VAL A 335 -3.31 -1.99 7.65
C VAL A 335 -3.62 -1.02 6.51
N VAL A 336 -4.87 -0.95 6.04
CA VAL A 336 -5.29 0.01 5.00
C VAL A 336 -5.19 1.44 5.48
N TYR A 337 -5.55 1.72 6.73
CA TYR A 337 -5.42 3.04 7.34
C TYR A 337 -3.96 3.48 7.42
N ILE A 338 -3.07 2.59 7.92
CA ILE A 338 -1.62 2.82 7.91
C ILE A 338 -1.16 3.07 6.48
N ASP A 339 -1.54 2.23 5.52
CA ASP A 339 -1.10 2.36 4.13
C ASP A 339 -1.44 3.75 3.57
N SER A 340 -2.66 4.24 3.82
CA SER A 340 -3.11 5.57 3.41
C SER A 340 -2.32 6.72 4.04
N LEU A 341 -1.78 6.52 5.25
CA LEU A 341 -0.93 7.50 5.92
C LEU A 341 0.52 7.40 5.46
N THR A 342 1.02 6.18 5.25
CA THR A 342 2.38 5.90 4.75
C THR A 342 2.57 6.27 3.29
N GLN A 343 1.49 6.44 2.52
CA GLN A 343 1.54 6.86 1.12
C GLN A 343 2.17 8.26 0.92
N ARG A 344 2.36 9.02 2.02
CA ARG A 344 3.11 10.29 2.04
C ARG A 344 4.63 10.12 2.10
N ASP A 345 5.13 8.95 2.46
CA ASP A 345 6.56 8.66 2.60
C ASP A 345 7.01 7.55 1.62
N THR A 346 6.70 7.74 0.33
CA THR A 346 7.10 6.88 -0.78
C THR A 346 8.59 7.00 -1.12
N MET A 347 9.46 7.12 -0.13
CA MET A 347 10.87 6.82 -0.33
C MET A 347 11.07 5.36 -0.74
N THR A 348 10.22 4.41 -0.31
CA THR A 348 10.44 2.97 -0.57
C THR A 348 9.99 2.50 -1.95
N ASP A 349 8.82 2.91 -2.45
CA ASP A 349 8.23 2.33 -3.67
C ASP A 349 8.88 2.82 -4.98
N VAL A 350 9.35 4.08 -5.00
CA VAL A 350 10.16 4.63 -6.10
C VAL A 350 11.43 3.80 -6.35
N SER A 351 11.89 2.97 -5.38
CA SER A 351 13.09 2.12 -5.53
C SER A 351 12.90 0.98 -6.53
N ARG A 352 11.68 0.43 -6.63
CA ARG A 352 11.41 -0.74 -7.49
C ARG A 352 11.38 -0.37 -8.97
N ASP A 353 10.83 0.79 -9.30
CA ASP A 353 10.75 1.24 -10.69
C ASP A 353 12.12 1.64 -11.26
N VAL A 354 12.97 2.32 -10.48
CA VAL A 354 14.31 2.77 -10.90
C VAL A 354 15.23 1.60 -11.26
N ALA A 355 15.18 0.49 -10.52
CA ALA A 355 15.99 -0.70 -10.82
C ALA A 355 15.51 -1.40 -12.12
N SER A 356 14.19 -1.34 -12.39
CA SER A 356 13.58 -1.93 -13.58
C SER A 356 13.74 -1.07 -14.84
N SER A 357 13.86 0.26 -14.70
CA SER A 357 14.09 1.19 -15.81
C SER A 357 15.54 1.13 -16.29
N MET A 358 16.53 1.04 -15.39
CA MET A 358 17.93 0.83 -15.78
C MET A 358 18.16 -0.53 -16.48
N GLY A 359 17.41 -1.56 -16.12
CA GLY A 359 17.45 -2.86 -16.81
C GLY A 359 16.86 -2.82 -18.22
N ARG A 360 15.88 -1.94 -18.47
CA ARG A 360 15.21 -1.76 -19.77
C ARG A 360 15.93 -0.74 -20.67
N GLY A 361 16.57 0.28 -20.10
CA GLY A 361 17.24 1.37 -20.82
C GLY A 361 18.55 0.99 -21.51
N SER A 362 19.13 -0.18 -21.22
CA SER A 362 20.37 -0.65 -21.89
C SER A 362 20.16 -1.14 -23.34
N GLY A 363 18.91 -1.20 -23.82
CA GLY A 363 18.58 -1.65 -25.17
C GLY A 363 18.81 -0.62 -26.30
N ALA A 364 19.20 0.62 -25.98
CA ALA A 364 19.39 1.68 -26.97
C ALA A 364 20.84 2.20 -27.05
N LEU A 365 21.83 1.41 -26.62
CA LEU A 365 23.16 1.54 -27.22
C LEU A 365 23.05 0.99 -28.64
N THR A 366 23.00 1.89 -29.61
CA THR A 366 23.11 1.59 -31.04
C THR A 366 24.24 0.58 -31.26
N ALA A 367 23.87 -0.69 -31.44
CA ALA A 367 24.76 -1.67 -32.01
C ALA A 367 25.12 -1.16 -33.42
N SER A 368 26.41 -1.13 -33.73
CA SER A 368 26.92 -0.67 -35.03
C SER A 368 26.78 -1.75 -36.11
N ASP A 369 25.75 -2.58 -36.06
CA ASP A 369 25.62 -3.78 -36.89
C ASP A 369 24.57 -3.63 -38.00
N GLY A 370 24.56 -2.50 -38.72
CA GLY A 370 24.08 -2.40 -40.10
C GLY A 370 22.75 -3.12 -40.44
N GLY A 371 21.81 -3.22 -39.51
CA GLY A 371 20.61 -4.04 -39.65
C GLY A 371 19.51 -3.34 -40.45
N VAL A 372 19.08 -3.99 -41.53
CA VAL A 372 17.87 -3.63 -42.29
C VAL A 372 16.62 -3.63 -41.38
N ALA A 373 15.70 -2.72 -41.68
CA ALA A 373 14.46 -2.50 -40.95
C ALA A 373 13.72 -3.82 -40.65
N LEU A 374 13.24 -3.96 -39.41
CA LEU A 374 12.52 -5.13 -38.91
C LEU A 374 11.27 -5.43 -39.77
N GLU A 375 11.39 -6.42 -40.66
CA GLU A 375 10.24 -7.06 -41.30
C GLU A 375 9.41 -7.82 -40.24
N GLY A 376 8.09 -7.77 -40.36
CA GLY A 376 7.13 -8.27 -39.36
C GLY A 376 7.28 -9.75 -38.97
N GLU A 377 7.88 -10.59 -39.83
CA GLU A 377 8.12 -12.01 -39.53
C GLU A 377 9.17 -12.23 -38.44
N ASN A 378 10.17 -11.34 -38.33
CA ASN A 378 11.16 -11.41 -37.26
C ASN A 378 10.57 -10.94 -35.93
N ALA A 379 9.58 -10.03 -35.95
CA ALA A 379 8.88 -9.59 -34.75
C ALA A 379 8.04 -10.72 -34.12
N GLU A 380 7.39 -11.56 -34.94
CA GLU A 380 6.66 -12.73 -34.44
C GLU A 380 7.59 -13.80 -33.85
N ARG A 381 8.74 -14.06 -34.47
CA ARG A 381 9.77 -14.96 -33.93
C ARG A 381 10.40 -14.43 -32.65
N LEU A 382 10.66 -13.12 -32.57
CA LEU A 382 11.13 -12.47 -31.35
C LEU A 382 10.07 -12.57 -30.24
N ALA A 383 8.80 -12.33 -30.55
CA ALA A 383 7.70 -12.44 -29.59
C ALA A 383 7.54 -13.88 -29.07
N ALA A 384 7.62 -14.88 -29.94
CA ALA A 384 7.60 -16.29 -29.53
C ALA A 384 8.83 -16.67 -28.68
N TYR A 385 10.02 -16.17 -29.05
CA TYR A 385 11.23 -16.35 -28.26
C TYR A 385 11.13 -15.66 -26.90
N ASP A 386 10.59 -14.45 -26.83
CA ASP A 386 10.42 -13.69 -25.58
C ASP A 386 9.39 -14.34 -24.66
N GLN A 387 8.32 -14.94 -25.22
CA GLN A 387 7.37 -15.77 -24.45
C GLN A 387 8.06 -17.00 -23.85
N LEU A 388 8.95 -17.66 -24.60
CA LEU A 388 9.69 -18.85 -24.14
C LEU A 388 10.90 -18.51 -23.27
N ARG A 389 11.41 -17.28 -23.34
CA ARG A 389 12.59 -16.81 -22.61
C ARG A 389 12.35 -16.81 -21.11
N ALA A 390 11.15 -16.41 -20.66
CA ALA A 390 10.78 -16.43 -19.26
C ALA A 390 10.79 -17.85 -18.70
N LEU A 391 10.19 -18.81 -19.43
CA LEU A 391 10.17 -20.22 -19.04
C LEU A 391 11.58 -20.83 -19.02
N ARG A 392 12.42 -20.50 -20.02
CA ARG A 392 13.79 -20.99 -20.12
C ARG A 392 14.71 -20.40 -19.04
N GLN A 393 14.56 -19.12 -18.71
CA GLN A 393 15.29 -18.49 -17.61
C GLN A 393 14.91 -19.10 -16.26
N TRP A 394 13.62 -19.37 -16.04
CA TRP A 394 13.14 -20.06 -14.84
C TRP A 394 13.71 -21.48 -14.72
N LEU A 395 13.71 -22.26 -15.81
CA LEU A 395 14.27 -23.62 -15.85
C LEU A 395 15.79 -23.66 -15.64
N ASN A 396 16.52 -22.71 -16.22
CA ASN A 396 17.99 -22.70 -16.15
C ASN A 396 18.52 -22.20 -14.80
N GLN A 397 17.78 -21.35 -14.08
CA GLN A 397 18.22 -20.77 -12.80
C GLN A 397 17.06 -20.64 -11.78
N PRO A 398 16.42 -21.75 -11.36
CA PRO A 398 15.22 -21.71 -10.53
C PRO A 398 15.45 -21.04 -9.17
N LEU A 399 16.61 -21.30 -8.55
CA LEU A 399 17.00 -20.69 -7.27
C LEU A 399 17.17 -19.18 -7.39
N ARG A 400 17.71 -18.68 -8.51
CA ARG A 400 17.91 -17.24 -8.71
C ARG A 400 16.58 -16.52 -8.91
N THR A 401 15.65 -17.12 -9.66
CA THR A 401 14.32 -16.52 -9.86
C THR A 401 13.54 -16.42 -8.55
N VAL A 402 13.58 -17.44 -7.69
CA VAL A 402 12.94 -17.39 -6.36
C VAL A 402 13.60 -16.36 -5.44
N LEU A 403 14.93 -16.23 -5.50
CA LEU A 403 15.68 -15.21 -4.76
C LEU A 403 15.44 -13.78 -5.26
N GLU A 404 15.17 -13.58 -6.55
CA GLU A 404 14.85 -12.26 -7.13
C GLU A 404 13.36 -11.91 -6.94
N GLN A 405 12.47 -12.90 -6.88
CA GLN A 405 11.03 -12.73 -6.74
C GLN A 405 10.46 -13.67 -5.66
N PRO A 406 10.42 -13.25 -4.38
CA PRO A 406 9.98 -14.11 -3.27
C PRO A 406 8.54 -14.63 -3.41
N TRP A 407 7.65 -13.88 -4.07
CA TRP A 407 6.25 -14.30 -4.27
C TRP A 407 6.12 -15.61 -5.08
N VAL A 408 7.10 -15.91 -5.94
CA VAL A 408 7.14 -17.16 -6.73
C VAL A 408 7.24 -18.39 -5.82
N SER A 409 7.75 -18.22 -4.59
CA SER A 409 7.77 -19.32 -3.60
C SER A 409 6.35 -19.85 -3.31
N PHE A 410 5.32 -19.00 -3.29
CA PHE A 410 3.93 -19.43 -3.08
C PHE A 410 3.40 -20.35 -4.18
N VAL A 411 3.87 -20.18 -5.42
CA VAL A 411 3.48 -21.04 -6.56
C VAL A 411 3.88 -22.48 -6.31
N VAL A 412 4.98 -22.71 -5.57
CA VAL A 412 5.48 -24.05 -5.24
C VAL A 412 4.98 -24.52 -3.87
N THR A 413 4.99 -23.64 -2.85
CA THR A 413 4.65 -24.01 -1.47
C THR A 413 3.16 -24.20 -1.25
N ALA A 414 2.29 -23.45 -1.95
CA ALA A 414 0.84 -23.60 -1.81
C ALA A 414 0.32 -24.98 -2.27
N PRO A 415 0.64 -25.48 -3.48
CA PRO A 415 0.20 -26.82 -3.89
C PRO A 415 0.82 -27.92 -3.03
N LEU A 416 2.09 -27.78 -2.61
CA LEU A 416 2.71 -28.72 -1.67
C LEU A 416 2.01 -28.72 -0.31
N GLY A 417 1.61 -27.56 0.19
CA GLY A 417 0.83 -27.43 1.42
C GLY A 417 -0.54 -28.10 1.33
N VAL A 418 -1.24 -27.92 0.21
CA VAL A 418 -2.51 -28.62 -0.05
C VAL A 418 -2.31 -30.14 -0.06
N VAL A 419 -1.28 -30.63 -0.76
CA VAL A 419 -0.93 -32.06 -0.77
C VAL A 419 -0.60 -32.58 0.63
N TRP A 420 0.13 -31.81 1.45
CA TRP A 420 0.43 -32.15 2.84
C TRP A 420 -0.83 -32.29 3.69
N VAL A 421 -1.74 -31.31 3.59
CA VAL A 421 -3.03 -31.34 4.30
C VAL A 421 -3.83 -32.58 3.90
N PHE A 422 -3.95 -32.88 2.61
CA PHE A 422 -4.66 -34.08 2.14
C PHE A 422 -3.99 -35.38 2.61
N TYR A 423 -2.67 -35.47 2.56
CA TYR A 423 -1.93 -36.66 3.01
C TYR A 423 -2.18 -36.93 4.49
N ARG A 424 -2.04 -35.92 5.34
CA ARG A 424 -2.16 -36.05 6.80
C ARG A 424 -3.61 -36.18 7.28
N ALA A 425 -4.57 -35.62 6.55
CA ALA A 425 -5.99 -35.68 6.90
C ALA A 425 -6.68 -37.00 6.49
N THR A 426 -5.98 -37.95 5.87
CA THR A 426 -6.58 -39.24 5.48
C THR A 426 -6.41 -40.32 6.55
N PRO A 427 -7.50 -41.01 6.98
CA PRO A 427 -8.88 -40.93 6.49
C PRO A 427 -9.69 -39.77 7.10
N ILE A 428 -10.41 -39.01 6.27
CA ILE A 428 -11.23 -37.86 6.70
C ILE A 428 -12.47 -38.40 7.43
N PRO A 429 -12.63 -38.18 8.74
CA PRO A 429 -13.85 -38.58 9.43
C PRO A 429 -15.03 -37.72 8.92
N LEU A 430 -16.07 -38.36 8.39
CA LEU A 430 -17.32 -37.68 7.99
C LEU A 430 -18.13 -37.37 9.26
N GLY A 431 -17.82 -36.27 9.95
CA GLY A 431 -18.51 -35.82 11.16
C GLY A 431 -18.06 -34.42 11.62
N PRO A 432 -18.66 -33.84 12.69
CA PRO A 432 -18.29 -32.53 13.22
C PRO A 432 -16.84 -32.45 13.75
N SER A 433 -16.21 -33.60 14.04
CA SER A 433 -14.80 -33.73 14.42
C SER A 433 -13.82 -33.59 13.24
N ALA A 434 -14.29 -33.53 12.00
CA ALA A 434 -13.44 -33.31 10.82
C ALA A 434 -12.62 -32.01 10.91
N LEU A 435 -13.21 -30.97 11.50
CA LEU A 435 -12.55 -29.66 11.66
C LEU A 435 -11.32 -29.79 12.57
N GLN A 436 -11.45 -30.45 13.73
CA GLN A 436 -10.35 -30.71 14.66
C GLN A 436 -9.18 -31.47 14.02
N THR A 437 -9.47 -32.41 13.11
CA THR A 437 -8.43 -33.17 12.40
C THR A 437 -7.71 -32.38 11.31
N LEU A 438 -8.34 -31.31 10.78
CA LEU A 438 -7.79 -30.48 9.72
C LEU A 438 -6.95 -29.31 10.25
N ASP A 439 -7.22 -28.82 11.46
CA ASP A 439 -6.60 -27.62 12.01
C ASP A 439 -5.06 -27.74 12.13
N GLY A 440 -4.55 -28.87 12.65
CA GLY A 440 -3.11 -29.12 12.76
C GLY A 440 -2.38 -29.15 11.40
N PRO A 441 -2.79 -30.00 10.44
CA PRO A 441 -2.21 -30.02 9.09
C PRO A 441 -2.28 -28.68 8.36
N VAL A 442 -3.39 -27.93 8.52
CA VAL A 442 -3.54 -26.61 7.91
C VAL A 442 -2.51 -25.64 8.49
N ILE A 443 -2.36 -25.57 9.80
CA ILE A 443 -1.42 -24.65 10.46
C ILE A 443 0.03 -24.98 10.09
N GLU A 444 0.41 -26.26 10.02
CA GLU A 444 1.73 -26.68 9.55
C GLU A 444 1.98 -26.26 8.09
N ALA A 445 0.99 -26.41 7.22
CA ALA A 445 1.08 -25.98 5.83
C ALA A 445 1.23 -24.44 5.73
N THR A 446 0.47 -23.68 6.54
CA THR A 446 0.57 -22.22 6.59
C THR A 446 1.93 -21.78 7.12
N LEU A 447 2.46 -22.44 8.17
CA LEU A 447 3.80 -22.22 8.71
C LEU A 447 4.88 -22.47 7.69
N PHE A 448 4.79 -23.59 6.97
CA PHE A 448 5.75 -23.94 5.93
C PHE A 448 5.73 -22.91 4.80
N ALA A 449 4.55 -22.54 4.31
CA ALA A 449 4.41 -21.54 3.24
C ALA A 449 4.96 -20.17 3.67
N MET A 450 4.57 -19.69 4.85
CA MET A 450 5.03 -18.40 5.38
C MET A 450 6.51 -18.41 5.72
N GLY A 451 7.03 -19.49 6.32
CA GLY A 451 8.44 -19.62 6.69
C GLY A 451 9.37 -19.66 5.48
N VAL A 452 9.00 -20.40 4.43
CA VAL A 452 9.75 -20.43 3.17
C VAL A 452 9.74 -19.07 2.49
N PHE A 453 8.57 -18.42 2.40
CA PHE A 453 8.47 -17.06 1.86
C PHE A 453 9.34 -16.07 2.65
N ALA A 454 9.21 -16.07 3.98
CA ALA A 454 9.96 -15.19 4.87
C ALA A 454 11.47 -15.39 4.74
N LEU A 455 11.94 -16.63 4.59
CA LEU A 455 13.36 -16.92 4.40
C LEU A 455 13.90 -16.32 3.10
N PHE A 456 13.25 -16.57 1.96
CA PHE A 456 13.69 -16.03 0.67
C PHE A 456 13.62 -14.51 0.64
N HIS A 457 12.56 -13.94 1.19
CA HIS A 457 12.38 -12.49 1.29
C HIS A 457 13.47 -11.83 2.17
N GLU A 458 13.78 -12.41 3.32
CA GLU A 458 14.81 -11.90 4.23
C GLU A 458 16.23 -12.04 3.64
N VAL A 459 16.55 -13.14 2.94
CA VAL A 459 17.85 -13.30 2.25
C VAL A 459 18.03 -12.25 1.17
N HIS A 460 17.01 -12.03 0.32
CA HIS A 460 17.03 -10.99 -0.70
C HIS A 460 17.26 -9.61 -0.08
N LYS A 461 16.51 -9.30 0.97
CA LYS A 461 16.59 -8.02 1.68
C LYS A 461 17.94 -7.80 2.34
N ARG A 462 18.53 -8.83 2.96
CA ARG A 462 19.86 -8.76 3.57
C ARG A 462 20.96 -8.43 2.56
N ARG A 463 20.90 -9.02 1.37
CA ARG A 463 21.85 -8.72 0.28
C ARG A 463 21.78 -7.24 -0.12
N ILE A 464 20.58 -6.72 -0.36
CA ILE A 464 20.38 -5.31 -0.71
C ILE A 464 20.88 -4.41 0.43
N ARG A 465 20.48 -4.69 1.68
CA ARG A 465 20.90 -3.93 2.86
C ARG A 465 22.42 -3.97 3.08
N ALA A 466 23.12 -5.03 2.70
CA ALA A 466 24.58 -5.11 2.81
C ALA A 466 25.25 -4.13 1.84
N ILE A 467 24.81 -4.14 0.59
CA ILE A 467 25.29 -3.21 -0.43
C ILE A 467 24.98 -1.76 -0.02
N GLU A 468 23.73 -1.46 0.34
CA GLU A 468 23.32 -0.11 0.76
C GLU A 468 24.12 0.42 1.96
N ARG A 469 24.52 -0.46 2.89
CA ARG A 469 25.33 -0.06 4.05
C ARG A 469 26.77 0.28 3.68
N ALA A 470 27.28 -0.28 2.60
CA ALA A 470 28.65 -0.09 2.12
C ALA A 470 28.80 1.12 1.17
N VAL A 471 27.71 1.56 0.52
CA VAL A 471 27.75 2.68 -0.45
C VAL A 471 28.33 3.97 0.16
N PRO A 472 27.89 4.45 1.35
CA PRO A 472 28.37 5.71 1.89
C PRO A 472 29.88 5.70 2.14
N ASP A 473 30.41 4.61 2.71
CA ASP A 473 31.84 4.45 2.96
C ASP A 473 32.67 4.37 1.67
N PHE A 474 32.14 3.70 0.65
CA PHE A 474 32.77 3.66 -0.69
C PHE A 474 32.88 5.06 -1.30
N LEU A 475 31.79 5.85 -1.24
CA LEU A 475 31.76 7.21 -1.77
C LEU A 475 32.64 8.16 -0.96
N ASP A 476 32.66 8.04 0.36
CA ASP A 476 33.49 8.86 1.26
C ASP A 476 34.99 8.63 1.02
N ARG A 477 35.40 7.36 0.83
CA ARG A 477 36.77 7.02 0.46
C ARG A 477 37.13 7.53 -0.93
N LEU A 478 36.22 7.39 -1.90
CA LEU A 478 36.41 7.95 -3.26
C LEU A 478 36.57 9.47 -3.23
N ALA A 479 35.73 10.16 -2.46
CA ALA A 479 35.77 11.60 -2.27
C ALA A 479 37.12 12.03 -1.68
N SER A 480 37.52 11.41 -0.57
CA SER A 480 38.75 11.75 0.14
C SER A 480 40.02 11.52 -0.69
N VAL A 481 40.04 10.45 -1.49
CA VAL A 481 41.16 10.12 -2.39
C VAL A 481 41.20 11.07 -3.59
N ASN A 482 40.04 11.45 -4.15
CA ASN A 482 39.99 12.42 -5.25
C ASN A 482 40.29 13.86 -4.78
N GLU A 483 39.82 14.28 -3.61
CA GLU A 483 40.17 15.57 -2.97
C GLU A 483 41.69 15.67 -2.70
N ALA A 484 42.37 14.54 -2.51
CA ALA A 484 43.83 14.47 -2.42
C ALA A 484 44.54 14.61 -3.78
N GLY A 485 43.80 14.87 -4.87
CA GLY A 485 44.32 15.12 -6.22
C GLY A 485 44.49 13.89 -7.10
N MET A 486 44.07 12.69 -6.65
CA MET A 486 44.10 11.49 -7.49
C MET A 486 42.98 11.53 -8.55
N SER A 487 43.30 11.11 -9.79
CA SER A 487 42.30 10.95 -10.84
C SER A 487 41.25 9.89 -10.48
N ILE A 488 40.03 9.98 -11.01
CA ILE A 488 38.95 9.02 -10.72
C ILE A 488 39.34 7.56 -10.98
N VAL A 489 40.19 7.32 -11.99
CA VAL A 489 40.70 5.98 -12.34
C VAL A 489 41.62 5.46 -11.24
N GLU A 490 42.55 6.29 -10.76
CA GLU A 490 43.50 5.93 -9.70
C GLU A 490 42.79 5.80 -8.35
N SER A 491 41.78 6.64 -8.10
CA SER A 491 40.90 6.54 -6.94
C SER A 491 40.19 5.19 -6.90
N LEU A 492 39.62 4.76 -8.03
CA LEU A 492 38.94 3.48 -8.14
C LEU A 492 39.89 2.29 -7.94
N ARG A 493 41.09 2.36 -8.53
CA ARG A 493 42.15 1.36 -8.33
C ARG A 493 42.48 1.17 -6.86
N ARG A 494 42.75 2.27 -6.15
CA ARG A 494 43.16 2.24 -4.74
C ARG A 494 42.06 1.69 -3.82
N ILE A 495 40.81 1.95 -4.16
CA ILE A 495 39.65 1.54 -3.35
C ILE A 495 39.23 0.11 -3.64
N ALA A 496 39.45 -0.40 -4.86
CA ALA A 496 39.15 -1.78 -5.21
C ALA A 496 39.94 -2.80 -4.37
N ASP A 497 41.14 -2.44 -3.90
CA ASP A 497 41.97 -3.29 -3.04
C ASP A 497 41.62 -3.17 -1.53
N THR A 498 40.52 -2.49 -1.19
CA THR A 498 40.14 -2.21 0.20
C THR A 498 38.86 -2.96 0.62
N ASP A 499 38.75 -3.30 1.92
CA ASP A 499 37.53 -3.86 2.51
C ASP A 499 36.40 -2.82 2.49
N LEU A 500 35.30 -3.18 1.82
CA LEU A 500 34.11 -2.36 1.63
C LEU A 500 32.86 -3.06 2.21
N GLY A 501 33.00 -4.11 3.02
CA GLY A 501 31.92 -4.68 3.84
C GLY A 501 30.68 -5.19 3.09
N GLY A 502 30.78 -5.43 1.78
CA GLY A 502 29.66 -5.90 0.94
C GLY A 502 29.67 -5.43 -0.52
N LEU A 503 30.56 -4.51 -0.89
CA LEU A 503 30.71 -3.99 -2.26
C LEU A 503 31.96 -4.49 -3.00
N GLU A 504 32.84 -5.22 -2.33
CA GLU A 504 34.15 -5.65 -2.84
C GLU A 504 34.07 -6.35 -4.19
N GLU A 505 33.24 -7.39 -4.31
CA GLU A 505 33.13 -8.17 -5.54
C GLU A 505 32.67 -7.30 -6.73
N GLU A 506 31.73 -6.38 -6.49
CA GLU A 506 31.19 -5.53 -7.55
C GLU A 506 32.13 -4.37 -7.89
N VAL A 507 32.86 -3.82 -6.92
CA VAL A 507 33.89 -2.78 -7.15
C VAL A 507 35.12 -3.37 -7.84
N ASP A 508 35.58 -4.56 -7.45
CA ASP A 508 36.69 -5.27 -8.12
C ASP A 508 36.33 -5.58 -9.57
N ARG A 509 35.13 -6.11 -9.84
CA ARG A 509 34.63 -6.28 -11.23
C ARG A 509 34.59 -4.97 -12.01
N THR A 510 34.23 -3.86 -11.37
CA THR A 510 34.22 -2.53 -12.01
C THR A 510 35.64 -2.06 -12.34
N TRP A 511 36.59 -2.29 -11.44
CA TRP A 511 37.99 -2.02 -11.68
C TRP A 511 38.57 -2.90 -12.80
N GLN A 512 38.19 -4.19 -12.85
CA GLN A 512 38.55 -5.10 -13.94
C GLN A 512 38.00 -4.63 -15.29
N ASP A 513 36.75 -4.16 -15.35
CA ASP A 513 36.15 -3.56 -16.56
C ASP A 513 37.04 -2.39 -17.06
N VAL A 514 37.45 -1.48 -16.16
CA VAL A 514 38.32 -0.35 -16.49
C VAL A 514 39.72 -0.80 -16.92
N ARG A 515 40.30 -1.79 -16.21
CA ARG A 515 41.61 -2.37 -16.53
C ARG A 515 41.63 -3.03 -17.91
N TRP A 516 40.51 -3.58 -18.36
CA TRP A 516 40.33 -4.14 -19.70
C TRP A 516 40.01 -3.09 -20.77
N GLY A 517 40.04 -1.80 -20.42
CA GLY A 517 39.91 -0.68 -21.34
C GLY A 517 38.49 -0.15 -21.51
N ALA A 518 37.54 -0.55 -20.65
CA ALA A 518 36.23 0.12 -20.64
C ALA A 518 36.37 1.55 -20.08
N ASP A 519 35.60 2.48 -20.65
CA ASP A 519 35.49 3.83 -20.10
C ASP A 519 34.92 3.80 -18.67
N VAL A 520 35.45 4.64 -17.78
CA VAL A 520 35.06 4.66 -16.35
C VAL A 520 33.57 4.94 -16.19
N SER A 521 32.99 5.83 -17.00
CA SER A 521 31.55 6.10 -16.93
C SER A 521 30.73 4.87 -17.31
N THR A 522 31.18 4.14 -18.35
CA THR A 522 30.54 2.90 -18.80
C THR A 522 30.67 1.80 -17.74
N ALA A 523 31.84 1.65 -17.12
CA ALA A 523 32.08 0.68 -16.06
C ALA A 523 31.20 0.95 -14.83
N LEU A 524 31.08 2.22 -14.41
CA LEU A 524 30.20 2.64 -13.32
C LEU A 524 28.71 2.41 -13.65
N HIS A 525 28.29 2.67 -14.89
CA HIS A 525 26.92 2.34 -15.32
C HIS A 525 26.64 0.83 -15.28
N ARG A 526 27.61 -0.02 -15.69
CA ARG A 526 27.48 -1.48 -15.54
C ARG A 526 27.44 -1.89 -14.07
N PHE A 527 28.24 -1.27 -13.21
CA PHE A 527 28.21 -1.48 -11.76
C PHE A 527 26.82 -1.19 -11.17
N ALA A 528 26.21 -0.06 -11.53
CA ALA A 528 24.85 0.27 -11.13
C ALA A 528 23.82 -0.77 -11.64
N ALA A 529 23.94 -1.21 -12.89
CA ALA A 529 23.05 -2.20 -13.50
C ALA A 529 23.18 -3.61 -12.87
N ARG A 530 24.39 -4.03 -12.49
CA ARG A 530 24.65 -5.31 -11.80
C ARG A 530 24.09 -5.32 -10.39
N THR A 531 24.27 -4.20 -9.68
CA THR A 531 23.93 -4.07 -8.27
C THR A 531 22.43 -3.91 -8.04
N ARG A 532 21.72 -3.22 -8.96
CA ARG A 532 20.26 -2.96 -8.89
C ARG A 532 19.80 -2.28 -7.60
N VAL A 533 20.69 -1.52 -6.94
CA VAL A 533 20.38 -0.72 -5.75
C VAL A 533 20.27 0.74 -6.16
N ARG A 534 19.18 1.40 -5.77
CA ARG A 534 18.91 2.78 -6.19
C ARG A 534 19.95 3.79 -5.70
N MET A 535 20.42 3.67 -4.45
CA MET A 535 21.49 4.57 -3.95
C MET A 535 22.74 4.48 -4.83
N VAL A 536 23.14 3.27 -5.23
CA VAL A 536 24.26 3.07 -6.17
C VAL A 536 23.98 3.73 -7.51
N ALA A 537 22.80 3.52 -8.08
CA ALA A 537 22.40 4.12 -9.35
C ALA A 537 22.47 5.65 -9.34
N GLN A 538 22.01 6.27 -8.24
CA GLN A 538 22.01 7.71 -8.05
C GLN A 538 23.42 8.25 -7.92
N SER A 539 24.24 7.65 -7.06
CA SER A 539 25.62 8.08 -6.89
C SER A 539 26.42 7.91 -8.19
N VAL A 540 26.27 6.78 -8.87
CA VAL A 540 26.88 6.56 -10.20
C VAL A 540 26.45 7.63 -11.18
N THR A 541 25.15 7.92 -11.27
CA THR A 541 24.61 8.92 -12.21
C THR A 541 25.13 10.32 -11.90
N LEU A 542 25.20 10.70 -10.63
CA LEU A 542 25.77 11.97 -10.21
C LEU A 542 27.26 12.06 -10.57
N ILE A 543 28.03 11.01 -10.30
CA ILE A 543 29.46 10.94 -10.61
C ILE A 543 29.70 11.00 -12.12
N THR A 544 29.00 10.19 -12.93
CA THR A 544 29.22 10.13 -14.38
C THR A 544 28.84 11.44 -15.06
N ASN A 545 27.77 12.10 -14.62
CA ASN A 545 27.41 13.40 -15.15
C ASN A 545 28.38 14.51 -14.71
N ALA A 546 28.89 14.46 -13.47
CA ALA A 546 29.91 15.41 -13.01
C ALA A 546 31.24 15.25 -13.76
N MET A 547 31.67 14.01 -14.04
CA MET A 547 32.85 13.71 -14.86
C MET A 547 32.79 14.35 -16.25
N SER A 548 31.60 14.47 -16.83
CA SER A 548 31.43 15.09 -18.14
C SER A 548 31.59 16.62 -18.12
N ALA A 549 31.48 17.25 -16.95
CA ALA A 549 31.54 18.71 -16.80
C ALA A 549 32.89 19.22 -16.28
N SER A 550 33.53 18.51 -15.34
CA SER A 550 34.78 18.93 -14.71
C SER A 550 35.65 17.76 -14.26
N GLY A 551 36.95 17.99 -14.15
CA GLY A 551 37.92 17.05 -13.58
C GLY A 551 38.05 17.09 -12.05
N ASP A 552 37.45 18.10 -11.39
CA ASP A 552 37.40 18.18 -9.91
C ASP A 552 36.09 17.58 -9.40
N LEU A 553 36.15 16.31 -8.99
CA LEU A 553 34.99 15.54 -8.56
C LEU A 553 34.87 15.46 -7.05
N GLY A 554 35.90 15.87 -6.30
CA GLY A 554 35.98 15.76 -4.85
C GLY A 554 34.74 16.35 -4.17
N PRO A 555 34.40 17.63 -4.44
CA PRO A 555 33.20 18.25 -3.89
C PRO A 555 31.89 17.52 -4.26
N VAL A 556 31.78 16.96 -5.46
CA VAL A 556 30.57 16.23 -5.91
C VAL A 556 30.46 14.89 -5.20
N LEU A 557 31.55 14.14 -5.14
CA LEU A 557 31.65 12.87 -4.43
C LEU A 557 31.36 13.05 -2.94
N ARG A 558 31.83 14.17 -2.35
CA ARG A 558 31.56 14.54 -0.96
C ARG A 558 30.07 14.80 -0.71
N ILE A 559 29.39 15.52 -1.60
CA ILE A 559 27.94 15.73 -1.50
C ILE A 559 27.20 14.39 -1.61
N ALA A 560 27.59 13.54 -2.56
CA ALA A 560 27.00 12.20 -2.72
C ALA A 560 27.22 11.31 -1.49
N ALA A 561 28.40 11.39 -0.87
CA ALA A 561 28.75 10.67 0.35
C ALA A 561 27.90 11.16 1.53
N ASN A 562 27.81 12.48 1.75
CA ASN A 562 27.00 13.07 2.81
C ASN A 562 25.51 12.70 2.65
N GLU A 563 24.96 12.81 1.44
CA GLU A 563 23.57 12.42 1.16
C GLU A 563 23.33 10.93 1.48
N ALA A 564 24.27 10.06 1.10
CA ALA A 564 24.20 8.64 1.38
C ALA A 564 24.33 8.33 2.88
N GLN A 565 25.16 9.07 3.61
CA GLN A 565 25.33 8.96 5.06
C GLN A 565 24.07 9.40 5.81
N GLU A 566 23.48 10.56 5.49
CA GLU A 566 22.25 11.02 6.14
C GLU A 566 21.08 10.07 5.84
N THR A 567 20.95 9.61 4.60
CA THR A 567 19.96 8.58 4.25
C THR A 567 20.15 7.31 5.06
N GLN A 568 21.39 6.90 5.33
CA GLN A 568 21.69 5.73 6.15
C GLN A 568 21.42 5.98 7.64
N ARG A 569 21.74 7.16 8.14
CA ARG A 569 21.50 7.58 9.53
C ARG A 569 20.01 7.58 9.85
N LEU A 570 19.20 8.26 9.03
CA LEU A 570 17.74 8.27 9.15
C LEU A 570 17.14 6.85 9.14
N ARG A 571 17.67 5.96 8.29
CA ARG A 571 17.24 4.56 8.26
C ARG A 571 17.58 3.81 9.55
N ARG A 572 18.74 4.08 10.16
CA ARG A 572 19.16 3.46 11.42
C ARG A 572 18.30 3.97 12.58
N GLU A 573 18.04 5.27 12.66
CA GLU A 573 17.16 5.89 13.65
C GLU A 573 15.73 5.31 13.54
N ARG A 574 15.16 5.30 12.33
CA ARG A 574 13.88 4.62 12.04
C ARG A 574 13.88 3.17 12.51
N GLN A 575 14.91 2.39 12.20
CA GLN A 575 14.98 0.98 12.63
C GLN A 575 14.99 0.84 14.15
N GLN A 576 15.72 1.69 14.87
CA GLN A 576 15.80 1.64 16.34
C GLN A 576 14.46 1.96 16.99
N GLU A 577 13.76 2.98 16.50
CA GLU A 577 12.42 3.30 17.01
C GLU A 577 11.40 2.21 16.67
N MET A 578 11.43 1.70 15.43
CA MET A 578 10.54 0.62 15.00
C MET A 578 10.73 -0.68 15.77
N LEU A 579 11.95 -0.99 16.24
CA LEU A 579 12.21 -2.16 17.09
C LEU A 579 11.42 -2.12 18.40
N THR A 580 11.30 -0.92 18.99
CA THR A 580 10.52 -0.73 20.22
C THR A 580 9.04 -1.05 19.98
N TYR A 581 8.49 -0.66 18.82
CA TYR A 581 7.09 -0.94 18.48
C TYR A 581 6.84 -2.43 18.16
N ILE A 582 7.78 -3.09 17.48
CA ILE A 582 7.72 -4.55 17.31
C ILE A 582 7.69 -5.23 18.68
N LEU A 583 8.57 -4.83 19.59
CA LEU A 583 8.64 -5.42 20.94
C LEU A 583 7.31 -5.28 21.68
N VAL A 584 6.68 -4.11 21.64
CA VAL A 584 5.37 -3.85 22.27
C VAL A 584 4.29 -4.76 21.69
N ILE A 585 4.24 -4.94 20.36
CA ILE A 585 3.29 -5.86 19.71
C ILE A 585 3.56 -7.31 20.13
N TYR A 586 4.81 -7.74 20.16
CA TYR A 586 5.17 -9.09 20.60
C TYR A 586 4.75 -9.38 22.04
N ILE A 587 4.99 -8.43 22.96
CA ILE A 587 4.55 -8.54 24.35
C ILE A 587 3.02 -8.61 24.41
N SER A 588 2.31 -7.81 23.62
CA SER A 588 0.84 -7.82 23.61
C SER A 588 0.25 -9.18 23.18
N VAL A 589 0.85 -9.80 22.16
CA VAL A 589 0.44 -11.14 21.69
C VAL A 589 0.79 -12.21 22.72
N LEU A 590 1.94 -12.09 23.41
CA LEU A 590 2.31 -12.99 24.50
C LEU A 590 1.33 -12.87 25.67
N VAL A 591 0.96 -11.65 26.07
CA VAL A 591 -0.06 -11.41 27.11
C VAL A 591 -1.42 -11.98 26.70
N PHE A 592 -1.83 -11.77 25.45
CA PHE A 592 -3.05 -12.36 24.89
C PHE A 592 -3.05 -13.89 24.99
N LEU A 593 -1.96 -14.52 24.55
CA LEU A 593 -1.77 -15.96 24.62
C LEU A 593 -1.75 -16.47 26.07
N GLY A 594 -1.06 -15.76 26.96
CA GLY A 594 -0.98 -16.09 28.39
C GLY A 594 -2.35 -16.05 29.08
N ILE A 595 -3.18 -15.05 28.77
CA ILE A 595 -4.54 -14.95 29.30
C ILE A 595 -5.43 -16.07 28.76
N ILE A 596 -5.31 -16.41 27.47
CA ILE A 596 -6.07 -17.54 26.89
C ILE A 596 -5.67 -18.88 27.53
N VAL A 597 -4.37 -19.12 27.72
CA VAL A 597 -3.90 -20.32 28.44
C VAL A 597 -4.45 -20.33 29.86
N ALA A 598 -4.44 -19.21 30.57
CA ALA A 598 -4.99 -19.11 31.91
C ALA A 598 -6.52 -19.39 31.94
N LEU A 599 -7.28 -18.84 30.99
CA LEU A 599 -8.71 -19.15 30.87
C LEU A 599 -8.95 -20.63 30.60
N THR A 600 -8.12 -21.24 29.75
CA THR A 600 -8.30 -22.63 29.35
C THR A 600 -7.93 -23.61 30.47
N VAL A 601 -6.78 -23.42 31.13
CA VAL A 601 -6.27 -24.33 32.15
C VAL A 601 -6.93 -24.11 33.51
N ALA A 602 -7.19 -22.86 33.91
CA ALA A 602 -7.70 -22.56 35.25
C ALA A 602 -9.21 -22.35 35.28
N PHE A 603 -9.77 -21.60 34.32
CA PHE A 603 -11.15 -21.15 34.40
C PHE A 603 -12.16 -22.21 33.95
N ILE A 604 -11.97 -22.85 32.79
CA ILE A 604 -12.90 -23.88 32.28
C ILE A 604 -13.07 -25.04 33.29
N PRO A 605 -12.00 -25.66 33.82
CA PRO A 605 -12.15 -26.79 34.74
C PRO A 605 -12.79 -26.38 36.07
N ALA A 606 -12.58 -25.14 36.54
CA ALA A 606 -13.19 -24.65 37.77
C ALA A 606 -14.71 -24.52 37.64
N VAL A 607 -15.21 -24.02 36.50
CA VAL A 607 -16.64 -23.97 36.22
C VAL A 607 -17.22 -25.37 36.06
N GLN A 608 -16.54 -26.27 35.36
CA GLN A 608 -16.99 -27.66 35.18
C GLN A 608 -17.06 -28.43 36.50
N GLN A 609 -16.12 -28.26 37.43
CA GLN A 609 -16.17 -28.88 38.75
C GLN A 609 -17.34 -28.37 39.58
N THR A 610 -17.65 -27.07 39.47
CA THR A 610 -18.77 -26.45 40.20
C THR A 610 -20.13 -26.86 39.59
N ALA A 611 -20.23 -26.92 38.27
CA ALA A 611 -21.43 -27.37 37.55
C ALA A 611 -21.65 -28.89 37.68
N GLY A 612 -20.58 -29.70 37.60
CA GLY A 612 -20.61 -31.15 37.79
C GLY A 612 -20.87 -31.58 39.23
N GLY A 613 -20.39 -30.80 40.22
CA GLY A 613 -20.61 -31.05 41.65
C GLY A 613 -22.08 -30.98 42.08
N ALA A 614 -22.92 -30.25 41.35
CA ALA A 614 -24.36 -30.17 41.62
C ALA A 614 -25.12 -31.46 41.29
N THR A 615 -24.57 -32.33 40.44
CA THR A 615 -25.20 -33.61 40.06
C THR A 615 -24.82 -34.78 40.98
N GLY A 616 -23.77 -34.62 41.81
CA GLY A 616 -23.27 -35.65 42.72
C GLY A 616 -23.93 -35.68 44.12
N ALA A 617 -24.77 -34.70 44.46
CA ALA A 617 -25.34 -34.55 45.80
C ALA A 617 -26.81 -35.03 45.94
N VAL A 618 -27.36 -35.74 44.95
CA VAL A 618 -28.74 -36.30 45.01
C VAL A 618 -28.74 -37.82 45.22
N GLY A 619 -27.75 -38.32 45.96
CA GLY A 619 -27.61 -39.73 46.35
C GLY A 619 -27.92 -40.02 47.82
N GLY A 620 -28.71 -39.16 48.50
CA GLY A 620 -29.03 -39.32 49.92
C GLY A 620 -30.50 -39.07 50.20
N SER A 621 -31.27 -40.14 50.32
CA SER A 621 -32.70 -40.16 50.64
C SER A 621 -32.98 -39.58 52.04
N ALA A 622 -33.59 -38.39 52.11
CA ALA A 622 -34.28 -37.93 53.31
C ALA A 622 -35.54 -37.12 52.93
N PRO A 623 -36.74 -37.50 53.42
CA PRO A 623 -37.97 -36.76 53.16
C PRO A 623 -38.17 -35.67 54.23
N GLY A 624 -38.21 -34.41 53.81
CA GLY A 624 -38.43 -33.27 54.70
C GLY A 624 -38.98 -32.07 53.95
N THR A 625 -40.19 -31.66 54.34
CA THR A 625 -41.01 -30.57 53.83
C THR A 625 -40.39 -29.17 54.00
N GLY A 626 -40.47 -28.35 52.95
CA GLY A 626 -40.78 -26.92 53.08
C GLY A 626 -39.66 -25.90 52.86
N THR A 627 -39.77 -25.22 51.70
CA THR A 627 -39.56 -23.77 51.48
C THR A 627 -38.16 -23.15 51.60
N GLY A 628 -37.69 -22.61 50.46
CA GLY A 628 -37.13 -21.25 50.45
C GLY A 628 -35.67 -21.04 50.04
N GLY A 629 -35.10 -21.87 49.16
CA GLY A 629 -33.70 -21.68 48.72
C GLY A 629 -33.40 -22.23 47.33
N SER A 630 -34.20 -21.88 46.33
CA SER A 630 -34.07 -22.39 44.96
C SER A 630 -34.17 -21.27 43.91
N GLY A 631 -33.38 -20.21 44.07
CA GLY A 631 -33.27 -19.12 43.10
C GLY A 631 -31.91 -19.01 42.42
N VAL A 632 -30.82 -19.36 43.12
CA VAL A 632 -29.45 -19.16 42.63
C VAL A 632 -28.81 -20.45 42.09
N THR A 633 -29.23 -21.63 42.57
CA THR A 633 -28.62 -22.92 42.18
C THR A 633 -29.18 -23.49 40.87
N SER A 634 -30.38 -23.08 40.46
CA SER A 634 -30.99 -23.49 39.18
C SER A 634 -30.35 -22.81 37.97
N ALA A 635 -29.84 -21.58 38.13
CA ALA A 635 -29.15 -20.83 37.08
C ALA A 635 -27.86 -21.51 36.59
N PHE A 636 -27.23 -22.35 37.41
CA PHE A 636 -26.01 -23.10 37.07
C PHE A 636 -26.28 -24.49 36.46
N SER A 637 -27.54 -24.91 36.31
CA SER A 637 -27.89 -26.31 35.96
C SER A 637 -28.27 -26.54 34.49
N GLY A 638 -28.30 -25.50 33.65
CA GLY A 638 -29.02 -25.53 32.37
C GLY A 638 -28.22 -25.64 31.07
N SER A 639 -26.90 -25.37 31.06
CA SER A 639 -26.09 -25.45 29.84
C SER A 639 -24.97 -26.47 30.00
N SER A 640 -24.99 -27.54 29.20
CA SER A 640 -23.84 -28.42 29.04
C SER A 640 -22.71 -27.62 28.39
N VAL A 641 -21.80 -27.10 29.21
CA VAL A 641 -20.64 -26.34 28.75
C VAL A 641 -19.81 -27.20 27.81
N ASN A 642 -19.76 -26.83 26.53
CA ASN A 642 -18.95 -27.51 25.53
C ASN A 642 -17.51 -26.97 25.58
N ALA A 643 -16.73 -27.45 26.53
CA ALA A 643 -15.35 -27.01 26.74
C ALA A 643 -14.45 -27.19 25.51
N ASP A 644 -14.66 -28.28 24.76
CA ASP A 644 -13.89 -28.54 23.53
C ASP A 644 -14.15 -27.48 22.45
N ALA A 645 -15.37 -26.96 22.38
CA ALA A 645 -15.71 -25.88 21.46
C ALA A 645 -15.00 -24.56 21.84
N TYR A 646 -14.91 -24.24 23.13
CA TYR A 646 -14.17 -23.05 23.60
C TYR A 646 -12.66 -23.20 23.39
N ASN A 647 -12.08 -24.38 23.65
CA ASN A 647 -10.66 -24.65 23.42
C ASN A 647 -10.26 -24.45 21.95
N LEU A 648 -11.04 -25.00 21.02
CA LEU A 648 -10.83 -24.82 19.59
C LEU A 648 -10.98 -23.35 19.18
N LEU A 649 -11.98 -22.65 19.72
CA LEU A 649 -12.20 -21.24 19.43
C LEU A 649 -11.01 -20.38 19.92
N PHE A 650 -10.50 -20.63 21.12
CA PHE A 650 -9.32 -19.97 21.67
C PHE A 650 -8.07 -20.23 20.85
N PHE A 651 -7.88 -21.45 20.37
CA PHE A 651 -6.78 -21.78 19.47
C PHE A 651 -6.87 -20.97 18.17
N HIS A 652 -8.03 -20.95 17.52
CA HIS A 652 -8.23 -20.21 16.27
C HIS A 652 -8.08 -18.70 16.45
N MET A 653 -8.59 -18.13 17.55
CA MET A 653 -8.40 -16.71 17.84
C MET A 653 -6.93 -16.38 18.08
N SER A 654 -6.19 -17.22 18.80
CA SER A 654 -4.76 -17.02 19.05
C SER A 654 -3.95 -17.12 17.76
N ALA A 655 -4.28 -18.08 16.89
CA ALA A 655 -3.63 -18.24 15.59
C ALA A 655 -3.92 -17.05 14.66
N ILE A 656 -5.17 -16.62 14.57
CA ILE A 656 -5.59 -15.46 13.79
C ILE A 656 -4.90 -14.20 14.31
N GLN A 657 -4.92 -13.98 15.63
CA GLN A 657 -4.28 -12.83 16.24
C GLN A 657 -2.76 -12.82 16.00
N ALA A 658 -2.09 -13.97 16.14
CA ALA A 658 -0.66 -14.09 15.85
C ALA A 658 -0.31 -13.72 14.41
N VAL A 659 -1.12 -14.16 13.43
CA VAL A 659 -0.91 -13.82 12.02
C VAL A 659 -1.18 -12.34 11.78
N CYS A 660 -2.35 -11.83 12.20
CA CYS A 660 -2.74 -10.44 12.01
C CYS A 660 -1.76 -9.47 12.67
N SER A 661 -1.41 -9.68 13.94
CA SER A 661 -0.44 -8.85 14.67
C SER A 661 0.97 -8.95 14.09
N GLY A 662 1.39 -10.12 13.61
CA GLY A 662 2.69 -10.26 12.94
C GLY A 662 2.75 -9.50 11.61
N LEU A 663 1.69 -9.54 10.81
CA LEU A 663 1.59 -8.77 9.57
C LEU A 663 1.59 -7.26 9.85
N VAL A 664 0.83 -6.81 10.86
CA VAL A 664 0.81 -5.40 11.29
C VAL A 664 2.18 -4.97 11.80
N ALA A 665 2.86 -5.79 12.61
CA ALA A 665 4.20 -5.49 13.11
C ALA A 665 5.20 -5.23 11.98
N GLY A 666 5.20 -6.05 10.93
CA GLY A 666 6.08 -5.80 9.78
C GLY A 666 5.67 -4.60 8.93
N LYS A 667 4.37 -4.33 8.78
CA LYS A 667 3.90 -3.13 8.07
C LYS A 667 4.33 -1.85 8.80
N LEU A 668 4.25 -1.82 10.13
CA LEU A 668 4.71 -0.69 10.93
C LEU A 668 6.24 -0.55 10.88
N ALA A 669 6.97 -1.65 11.06
CA ALA A 669 8.42 -1.59 11.25
C ALA A 669 9.25 -1.49 9.97
N GLU A 670 8.81 -2.14 8.90
CA GLU A 670 9.58 -2.25 7.66
C GLU A 670 8.86 -1.67 6.44
N GLY A 671 7.61 -1.19 6.60
CA GLY A 671 6.84 -0.45 5.59
C GLY A 671 5.99 -1.33 4.67
N GLY A 672 6.14 -2.66 4.71
CA GLY A 672 5.43 -3.60 3.85
C GLY A 672 4.76 -4.76 4.60
N VAL A 673 3.63 -5.24 4.08
CA VAL A 673 2.95 -6.44 4.64
C VAL A 673 3.80 -7.70 4.45
N ALA A 674 4.53 -7.80 3.33
CA ALA A 674 5.45 -8.89 3.04
C ALA A 674 6.56 -9.03 4.11
N ASP A 675 7.00 -7.91 4.66
CA ASP A 675 7.99 -7.88 5.74
C ASP A 675 7.44 -8.43 7.05
N GLY A 676 6.11 -8.39 7.24
CA GLY A 676 5.42 -8.94 8.41
C GLY A 676 5.32 -10.46 8.41
N VAL A 677 5.53 -11.12 7.28
CA VAL A 677 5.36 -12.58 7.19
C VAL A 677 6.34 -13.32 8.10
N LYS A 678 7.55 -12.81 8.33
CA LYS A 678 8.51 -13.41 9.30
C LYS A 678 8.01 -13.32 10.74
N HIS A 679 7.39 -12.19 11.11
CA HIS A 679 6.85 -11.97 12.44
C HIS A 679 5.60 -12.81 12.65
N ALA A 680 4.72 -12.87 11.66
CA ALA A 680 3.52 -13.69 11.66
C ALA A 680 3.85 -15.20 11.72
N ALA A 681 4.86 -15.67 10.99
CA ALA A 681 5.33 -17.05 11.07
C ALA A 681 5.91 -17.37 12.45
N GLY A 682 6.73 -16.48 13.03
CA GLY A 682 7.31 -16.67 14.36
C GLY A 682 6.26 -16.68 15.48
N LEU A 683 5.30 -15.76 15.45
CA LEU A 683 4.21 -15.71 16.42
C LEU A 683 3.25 -16.89 16.27
N LEU A 684 2.91 -17.30 15.04
CA LEU A 684 2.06 -18.47 14.82
C LEU A 684 2.78 -19.75 15.27
N ALA A 685 4.09 -19.88 15.02
CA ALA A 685 4.89 -21.01 15.54
C ALA A 685 4.86 -21.04 17.08
N LEU A 686 5.03 -19.89 17.72
CA LEU A 686 4.94 -19.77 19.18
C LEU A 686 3.56 -20.20 19.70
N THR A 687 2.47 -19.72 19.07
CA THR A 687 1.11 -20.11 19.41
C THR A 687 0.90 -21.61 19.27
N PHE A 688 1.36 -22.21 18.16
CA PHE A 688 1.25 -23.65 17.94
C PHE A 688 2.00 -24.46 19.00
N VAL A 689 3.23 -24.06 19.34
CA VAL A 689 4.03 -24.69 20.40
C VAL A 689 3.33 -24.57 21.76
N VAL A 690 2.82 -23.39 22.12
CA VAL A 690 2.11 -23.20 23.39
C VAL A 690 0.89 -24.10 23.49
N PHE A 691 0.06 -24.16 22.45
CA PHE A 691 -1.12 -25.03 22.45
C PHE A 691 -0.78 -26.53 22.35
N ALA A 692 0.38 -26.92 21.84
CA ALA A 692 0.79 -28.31 21.76
C ALA A 692 1.43 -28.83 23.07
N PHE A 693 2.00 -27.95 23.89
CA PHE A 693 2.72 -28.33 25.11
C PHE A 693 2.00 -27.96 26.42
N LEU A 694 1.17 -26.90 26.43
CA LEU A 694 0.51 -26.42 27.65
C LEU A 694 -1.00 -26.75 27.70
N LEU A 695 -1.59 -27.17 26.59
CA LEU A 695 -2.99 -27.57 26.43
C LEU A 695 -3.05 -28.93 25.73
#